data_AF-A0A4Z2FYZ0-F1
#
_entry.id   AF-A0A4Z2FYZ0-F1
#
_cell.length_a   1.000
_cell.length_b   1.000
_cell.length_c   1.000
_cell.angle_alpha   90.00
_cell.angle_beta   90.00
_cell.angle_gamma   90.00
#
_symmetry.space_group_name_H-M   'P 1'
#
loop_
_entity.id
_entity.type
_entity.pdbx_description
1 polymer ?
#
loop_
_entity_poly.entity_id
_entity_poly.type
_entity_poly.pdbx_seq_one_letter_code
_entity_poly.pdbx_strand_id
1 'polypeptide(L)'
;MASSCLVPDFPAVMVALEHLKELDQQLKEDGVPFSPEASLHLSAITAAVAELEADCRAAHDLLEVETIENSKLRHRIVNISEEMNRECAAAVAAARAADAQVMEQLREDLDAVSQAQDAADKRREALLSREGALRLERARATAEHEEVVAVQNEEIASRYDSQKELDDTRGRIEALASGAAAARRDGATLREKMAGEREAFAAGKDALCAEANRAAEEAKRRKRSFETTRGELDEIDAAEREARNRLSAAIFDVARLESGLRKLSATRRQNEIRLRGEARTREELRRRKETLKEEARESEEAFRAAVRRLEDDVAAEEDRITAGRASGSRRRDSLARVYEVFKRWREEEEEARAEHLLVWRELERSKLQLEERVSSVVKHGKEAKEMDRQIRELREAEAVGGRVFERSRAELRDDAAAEEEHVGRLEEEKRRLAGRLEEAKRRQEEHVAKVTADIGDAGTRYRELRGEEAALRERRPASAADELEAERGRKEAERREEAERCAAETASAARSREEKLRELEEQEEALEEAAAACGEERARHRRSSELTSEFRSRRSELKRCVRGLRENTASLLRPKEELRAALAALRGGAADALGERAAALMAVEVAVYDDAAKLELVGVENSRLRLRVRQMTEELDGAREAGGRRRREARRLERGSESSLRSLRDAWEEDAAATREGQSADGVPLAALSGVLERLEARRRRLGGVETLLQQQMLDFSRRLGDKTIAEQQSGGIG
;
A
#
# COMPACT_ATOMS: atom_id res chain seq x y z
N MET A 1 70.78 -17.96 46.73
CA MET A 1 72.12 -18.54 46.99
C MET A 1 71.90 -19.61 48.03
N ALA A 2 72.30 -20.86 47.80
CA ALA A 2 72.26 -21.87 48.84
C ALA A 2 73.59 -21.80 49.60
N SER A 3 73.55 -21.41 50.88
CA SER A 3 74.69 -21.59 51.78
C SER A 3 74.59 -23.00 52.32
N SER A 4 75.55 -23.87 52.00
CA SER A 4 75.60 -25.20 52.60
C SER A 4 75.79 -25.05 54.11
N CYS A 5 74.78 -25.46 54.88
CA CYS A 5 74.83 -25.47 56.33
C CYS A 5 75.75 -26.61 56.79
N LEU A 6 77.05 -26.33 56.88
CA LEU A 6 78.07 -27.22 57.44
C LEU A 6 78.00 -27.30 58.98
N VAL A 7 76.78 -27.39 59.52
CA VAL A 7 76.46 -27.55 60.93
C VAL A 7 75.63 -28.83 61.04
N PRO A 8 75.99 -29.81 61.90
CA PRO A 8 75.16 -30.99 62.11
C PRO A 8 73.86 -30.59 62.81
N ASP A 9 72.72 -31.07 62.32
CA ASP A 9 71.38 -30.76 62.87
C ASP A 9 71.29 -31.13 64.36
N PHE A 10 71.96 -32.23 64.73
CA PHE A 10 72.10 -32.66 66.11
C PHE A 10 73.58 -32.80 66.50
N PRO A 11 74.22 -31.76 67.08
CA PRO A 11 75.60 -31.84 67.57
C PRO A 11 75.83 -32.99 68.56
N ALA A 12 74.78 -33.39 69.31
CA ALA A 12 74.81 -34.55 70.20
C ALA A 12 74.96 -35.89 69.47
N VAL A 13 74.47 -36.02 68.23
CA VAL A 13 74.63 -37.24 67.40
C VAL A 13 76.07 -37.35 66.89
N MET A 14 76.70 -36.23 66.51
CA MET A 14 78.14 -36.21 66.17
C MET A 14 79.01 -36.62 67.35
N VAL A 15 78.76 -36.06 68.55
CA VAL A 15 79.47 -36.45 69.78
C VAL A 15 79.22 -37.92 70.14
N ALA A 16 78.01 -38.45 69.92
CA ALA A 16 77.73 -39.88 70.11
C ALA A 16 78.49 -40.76 69.09
N LEU A 17 78.57 -40.34 67.82
CA LEU A 17 79.35 -41.02 66.77
C LEU A 17 80.86 -40.95 67.01
N GLU A 18 81.36 -39.94 67.73
CA GLU A 18 82.75 -39.82 68.17
C GLU A 18 83.02 -40.77 69.34
N HIS A 19 82.23 -40.70 70.42
CA HIS A 19 82.35 -41.64 71.56
C HIS A 19 82.19 -43.12 71.16
N LEU A 20 81.33 -43.45 70.18
CA LEU A 20 81.18 -44.82 69.68
C LEU A 20 82.45 -45.33 68.97
N LYS A 21 83.18 -44.45 68.27
CA LYS A 21 84.47 -44.78 67.64
C LYS A 21 85.58 -44.90 68.68
N GLU A 22 85.59 -44.04 69.69
CA GLU A 22 86.53 -44.13 70.82
C GLU A 22 86.33 -45.44 71.60
N LEU A 23 85.09 -45.85 71.87
CA LEU A 23 84.76 -47.14 72.49
C LEU A 23 85.17 -48.34 71.62
N ASP A 24 84.90 -48.28 70.31
CA ASP A 24 85.33 -49.30 69.34
C ASP A 24 86.86 -49.40 69.23
N GLN A 25 87.58 -48.29 69.39
CA GLN A 25 89.05 -48.29 69.44
C GLN A 25 89.59 -48.82 70.77
N GLN A 26 89.05 -48.39 71.92
CA GLN A 26 89.44 -48.89 73.24
C GLN A 26 89.27 -50.41 73.35
N LEU A 27 88.15 -50.96 72.87
CA LEU A 27 87.91 -52.41 72.86
C LEU A 27 88.88 -53.20 71.98
N LYS A 28 89.47 -52.59 70.95
CA LYS A 28 90.54 -53.20 70.13
C LYS A 28 91.90 -53.15 70.82
N GLU A 29 92.16 -52.10 71.60
CA GLU A 29 93.45 -51.88 72.27
C GLU A 29 93.57 -52.66 73.59
N ASP A 30 92.48 -52.77 74.37
CA ASP A 30 92.47 -53.42 75.70
C ASP A 30 92.50 -54.97 75.67
N GLY A 31 92.35 -55.61 74.50
CA GLY A 31 92.53 -57.06 74.35
C GLY A 31 91.49 -57.94 75.08
N VAL A 32 90.33 -57.37 75.43
CA VAL A 32 89.26 -58.04 76.20
C VAL A 32 88.66 -59.23 75.41
N PRO A 33 88.33 -60.38 76.05
CA PRO A 33 87.56 -61.43 75.38
C PRO A 33 86.20 -60.88 74.87
N PHE A 34 85.78 -61.35 73.69
CA PHE A 34 84.63 -60.85 72.91
C PHE A 34 84.82 -59.46 72.25
N SER A 35 86.04 -58.91 72.21
CA SER A 35 86.31 -57.64 71.50
C SER A 35 86.00 -57.63 69.99
N PRO A 36 86.22 -58.69 69.16
CA PRO A 36 85.94 -58.58 67.73
C PRO A 36 84.44 -58.59 67.43
N GLU A 37 83.63 -59.34 68.18
CA GLU A 37 82.16 -59.29 68.07
C GLU A 37 81.61 -57.95 68.55
N ALA A 38 82.12 -57.43 69.68
CA ALA A 38 81.71 -56.13 70.20
C ALA A 38 82.04 -54.99 69.22
N SER A 39 83.22 -55.03 68.60
CA SER A 39 83.64 -54.08 67.56
C SER A 39 82.79 -54.16 66.30
N LEU A 40 82.44 -55.37 65.84
CA LEU A 40 81.53 -55.55 64.70
C LEU A 40 80.17 -54.89 64.98
N HIS A 41 79.63 -55.05 66.20
CA HIS A 41 78.39 -54.40 66.59
C HIS A 41 78.51 -52.88 66.74
N LEU A 42 79.59 -52.36 67.35
CA LEU A 42 79.79 -50.90 67.49
C LEU A 42 80.01 -50.21 66.15
N SER A 43 80.77 -50.81 65.23
CA SER A 43 80.94 -50.28 63.88
C SER A 43 79.65 -50.32 63.06
N ALA A 44 78.84 -51.37 63.20
CA ALA A 44 77.49 -51.43 62.60
C ALA A 44 76.52 -50.38 63.18
N ILE A 45 76.54 -50.16 64.50
CA ILE A 45 75.76 -49.09 65.15
C ILE A 45 76.22 -47.71 64.67
N THR A 46 77.53 -47.50 64.59
CA THR A 46 78.13 -46.24 64.09
C THR A 46 77.73 -45.97 62.64
N ALA A 47 77.70 -46.99 61.79
CA ALA A 47 77.22 -46.88 60.41
C ALA A 47 75.73 -46.54 60.36
N ALA A 48 74.87 -47.28 61.06
CA ALA A 48 73.42 -47.06 61.06
C ALA A 48 73.01 -45.68 61.62
N VAL A 49 73.72 -45.17 62.63
CA VAL A 49 73.51 -43.81 63.17
C VAL A 49 74.01 -42.74 62.18
N ALA A 50 75.10 -42.98 61.45
CA ALA A 50 75.58 -42.06 60.42
C ALA A 50 74.69 -42.03 59.16
N GLU A 51 74.11 -43.18 58.78
CA GLU A 51 73.09 -43.27 57.72
C GLU A 51 71.80 -42.55 58.15
N LEU A 52 71.32 -42.77 59.38
CA LEU A 52 70.14 -42.08 59.91
C LEU A 52 70.33 -40.55 59.97
N GLU A 53 71.51 -40.07 60.39
CA GLU A 53 71.84 -38.64 60.38
C GLU A 53 71.99 -38.08 58.94
N ALA A 54 72.32 -38.91 57.95
CA ALA A 54 72.31 -38.51 56.54
C ALA A 54 70.87 -38.41 55.98
N ASP A 55 70.02 -39.39 56.26
CA ASP A 55 68.60 -39.40 55.88
C ASP A 55 67.83 -38.25 56.56
N CYS A 56 68.12 -37.95 57.82
CA CYS A 56 67.51 -36.81 58.54
C CYS A 56 67.85 -35.47 57.86
N ARG A 57 69.11 -35.24 57.49
CA ARG A 57 69.53 -34.03 56.75
C ARG A 57 68.90 -33.97 55.36
N ALA A 58 68.88 -35.08 54.62
CA ALA A 58 68.23 -35.13 53.31
C ALA A 58 66.71 -34.82 53.40
N ALA A 59 66.04 -35.29 54.44
CA ALA A 59 64.65 -34.94 54.73
C ALA A 59 64.49 -33.47 55.13
N HIS A 60 65.46 -32.87 55.86
CA HIS A 60 65.44 -31.46 56.22
C HIS A 60 65.64 -30.55 54.99
N ASP A 61 66.63 -30.84 54.15
CA ASP A 61 66.87 -30.12 52.87
C ASP A 61 65.62 -30.11 51.99
N LEU A 62 64.95 -31.27 51.87
CA LEU A 62 63.68 -31.39 51.13
C LEU A 62 62.56 -30.56 51.76
N LEU A 63 62.45 -30.53 53.09
CA LEU A 63 61.47 -29.72 53.81
C LEU A 63 61.75 -28.21 53.71
N GLU A 64 63.02 -27.78 53.67
CA GLU A 64 63.36 -26.37 53.42
C GLU A 64 62.97 -25.97 51.99
N VAL A 65 63.31 -26.80 51.00
CA VAL A 65 62.93 -26.58 49.59
C VAL A 65 61.42 -26.50 49.45
N GLU A 66 60.66 -27.46 49.96
CA GLU A 66 59.19 -27.44 49.95
C GLU A 66 58.61 -26.23 50.68
N THR A 67 59.19 -25.82 51.82
CA THR A 67 58.75 -24.61 52.56
C THR A 67 58.98 -23.34 51.74
N ILE A 68 60.13 -23.24 51.06
CA ILE A 68 60.48 -22.15 50.15
C ILE A 68 59.54 -22.14 48.94
N GLU A 69 59.27 -23.29 48.31
CA GLU A 69 58.30 -23.44 47.20
C GLU A 69 56.89 -23.02 47.64
N ASN A 70 56.44 -23.49 48.81
CA ASN A 70 55.15 -23.14 49.39
C ASN A 70 55.03 -21.63 49.66
N SER A 71 56.10 -20.96 50.11
CA SER A 71 56.13 -19.50 50.27
C SER A 71 55.99 -18.76 48.94
N LYS A 72 56.69 -19.20 47.87
CA LYS A 72 56.55 -18.63 46.52
C LYS A 72 55.11 -18.78 46.00
N LEU A 73 54.49 -19.94 46.24
CA LEU A 73 53.11 -20.21 45.85
C LEU A 73 52.12 -19.31 46.60
N ARG A 74 52.28 -19.14 47.92
CA ARG A 74 51.46 -18.20 48.71
C ARG A 74 51.57 -16.77 48.19
N HIS A 75 52.77 -16.26 47.93
CA HIS A 75 52.96 -14.93 47.36
C HIS A 75 52.33 -14.78 45.97
N ARG A 76 52.45 -15.78 45.09
CA ARG A 76 51.76 -15.78 43.79
C ARG A 76 50.24 -15.75 43.93
N ILE A 77 49.67 -16.56 44.82
CA ILE A 77 48.22 -16.61 45.09
C ILE A 77 47.72 -15.26 45.61
N VAL A 78 48.45 -14.62 46.53
CA VAL A 78 48.11 -13.27 47.03
C VAL A 78 48.15 -12.24 45.91
N ASN A 79 49.26 -12.15 45.15
CA ASN A 79 49.39 -11.18 44.06
C ASN A 79 48.27 -11.33 43.01
N ILE A 80 48.00 -12.55 42.54
CA ILE A 80 46.94 -12.83 41.57
C ILE A 80 45.56 -12.47 42.15
N SER A 81 45.32 -12.71 43.44
CA SER A 81 44.07 -12.33 44.11
C SER A 81 43.92 -10.81 44.19
N GLU A 82 44.99 -10.06 44.46
CA GLU A 82 44.95 -8.60 44.45
C GLU A 82 44.77 -8.02 43.03
N GLU A 83 45.42 -8.58 42.02
CA GLU A 83 45.28 -8.20 40.62
C GLU A 83 43.84 -8.43 40.14
N MET A 84 43.29 -9.63 40.36
CA MET A 84 41.87 -9.94 40.09
C MET A 84 40.92 -8.99 40.82
N ASN A 85 41.17 -8.68 42.10
CA ASN A 85 40.34 -7.73 42.86
C ASN A 85 40.40 -6.30 42.28
N ARG A 86 41.57 -5.85 41.79
CA ARG A 86 41.72 -4.55 41.10
C ARG A 86 40.97 -4.54 39.77
N GLU A 87 41.07 -5.60 38.98
CA GLU A 87 40.34 -5.75 37.71
C GLU A 87 38.83 -5.79 37.91
N CYS A 88 38.33 -6.56 38.89
CA CYS A 88 36.92 -6.57 39.25
C CYS A 88 36.42 -5.19 39.72
N ALA A 89 37.21 -4.47 40.54
CA ALA A 89 36.87 -3.11 40.96
C ALA A 89 36.81 -2.12 39.78
N ALA A 90 37.76 -2.22 38.85
CA ALA A 90 37.79 -1.39 37.63
C ALA A 90 36.60 -1.70 36.71
N ALA A 91 36.25 -2.98 36.52
CA ALA A 91 35.10 -3.41 35.73
C ALA A 91 33.78 -2.92 36.34
N VAL A 92 33.62 -3.00 37.67
CA VAL A 92 32.44 -2.48 38.38
C VAL A 92 32.36 -0.94 38.28
N ALA A 93 33.50 -0.23 38.32
CA ALA A 93 33.52 1.22 38.12
C ALA A 93 33.14 1.60 36.68
N ALA A 94 33.65 0.88 35.67
CA ALA A 94 33.31 1.10 34.26
C ALA A 94 31.83 0.80 33.97
N ALA A 95 31.29 -0.29 34.51
CA ALA A 95 29.86 -0.61 34.40
C ALA A 95 28.98 0.50 34.99
N ARG A 96 29.28 0.97 36.21
CA ARG A 96 28.55 2.09 36.84
C ARG A 96 28.65 3.40 36.05
N ALA A 97 29.76 3.66 35.38
CA ALA A 97 29.92 4.84 34.53
C ALA A 97 29.07 4.73 33.25
N ALA A 98 29.00 3.55 32.63
CA ALA A 98 28.13 3.29 31.49
C ALA A 98 26.64 3.35 31.89
N ASP A 99 26.25 2.75 33.02
CA ASP A 99 24.89 2.82 33.57
C ASP A 99 24.48 4.28 33.83
N ALA A 100 25.39 5.10 34.37
CA ALA A 100 25.13 6.53 34.59
C ALA A 100 24.91 7.29 33.28
N GLN A 101 25.73 7.05 32.25
CA GLN A 101 25.56 7.66 30.93
C GLN A 101 24.24 7.25 30.27
N VAL A 102 23.84 5.98 30.35
CA VAL A 102 22.54 5.49 29.84
C VAL A 102 21.38 6.13 30.60
N MET A 103 21.49 6.28 31.93
CA MET A 103 20.48 6.95 32.75
C MET A 103 20.40 8.47 32.52
N GLU A 104 21.47 9.10 32.01
CA GLU A 104 21.48 10.51 31.62
C GLU A 104 20.85 10.69 30.23
N GLN A 105 21.24 9.88 29.23
CA GLN A 105 20.61 9.85 27.91
C GLN A 105 19.09 9.59 27.99
N LEU A 106 18.66 8.62 28.82
CA LEU A 106 17.23 8.33 29.00
C LEU A 106 16.44 9.47 29.67
N ARG A 107 17.10 10.44 30.31
CA ARG A 107 16.45 11.66 30.81
C ARG A 107 16.35 12.71 29.71
N GLU A 108 17.43 12.94 28.95
CA GLU A 108 17.41 13.86 27.80
C GLU A 108 16.35 13.43 26.77
N ASP A 109 16.27 12.12 26.47
CA ASP A 109 15.26 11.53 25.58
C ASP A 109 13.84 11.74 26.12
N LEU A 110 13.62 11.56 27.43
CA LEU A 110 12.31 11.73 28.07
C LEU A 110 11.87 13.21 28.10
N ASP A 111 12.79 14.13 28.37
CA ASP A 111 12.52 15.57 28.33
C ASP A 111 12.24 16.04 26.90
N ALA A 112 12.95 15.50 25.90
CA ALA A 112 12.69 15.77 24.49
C ALA A 112 11.32 15.24 24.03
N VAL A 113 10.95 14.02 24.43
CA VAL A 113 9.61 13.45 24.17
C VAL A 113 8.52 14.28 24.85
N SER A 114 8.75 14.72 26.09
CA SER A 114 7.80 15.56 26.84
C SER A 114 7.58 16.91 26.14
N GLN A 115 8.66 17.58 25.70
CA GLN A 115 8.58 18.82 24.91
C GLN A 115 7.88 18.61 23.56
N ALA A 116 8.10 17.48 22.89
CA ALA A 116 7.44 17.15 21.64
C ALA A 116 5.92 16.90 21.81
N GLN A 117 5.51 16.25 22.91
CA GLN A 117 4.10 16.09 23.28
C GLN A 117 3.45 17.45 23.58
N ASP A 118 4.10 18.29 24.40
CA ASP A 118 3.67 19.65 24.73
C ASP A 118 3.44 20.50 23.47
N ALA A 119 4.31 20.37 22.47
CA ALA A 119 4.19 21.04 21.17
C ALA A 119 3.08 20.44 20.28
N ALA A 120 2.80 19.14 20.38
CA ALA A 120 1.73 18.47 19.65
C ALA A 120 0.35 18.87 20.20
N ASP A 121 0.16 18.91 21.52
CA ASP A 121 -1.11 19.31 22.14
C ASP A 121 -1.41 20.80 21.89
N LYS A 122 -0.42 21.71 21.99
CA LYS A 122 -0.60 23.12 21.60
C LYS A 122 -1.00 23.29 20.12
N ARG A 123 -0.49 22.45 19.22
CA ARG A 123 -0.93 22.41 17.81
C ARG A 123 -2.35 21.89 17.67
N ARG A 124 -2.75 20.89 18.46
CA ARG A 124 -4.10 20.31 18.48
C ARG A 124 -5.13 21.34 18.95
N GLU A 125 -4.85 22.09 20.01
CA GLU A 125 -5.71 23.18 20.50
C GLU A 125 -5.90 24.29 19.45
N ALA A 126 -4.82 24.69 18.77
CA ALA A 126 -4.89 25.67 17.69
C ALA A 126 -5.74 25.18 16.50
N LEU A 127 -5.64 23.89 16.14
CA LEU A 127 -6.46 23.28 15.09
C LEU A 127 -7.95 23.18 15.49
N LEU A 128 -8.26 22.78 16.73
CA LEU A 128 -9.63 22.75 17.26
C LEU A 128 -10.25 24.15 17.28
N SER A 129 -9.49 25.17 17.70
CA SER A 129 -9.91 26.57 17.69
C SER A 129 -10.22 27.06 16.28
N ARG A 130 -9.38 26.72 15.30
CA ARG A 130 -9.60 27.02 13.88
C ARG A 130 -10.80 26.28 13.30
N GLU A 131 -11.03 25.03 13.68
CA GLU A 131 -12.21 24.27 13.25
C GLU A 131 -13.50 24.87 13.82
N GLY A 132 -13.48 25.35 15.08
CA GLY A 132 -14.58 26.09 15.69
C GLY A 132 -14.94 27.36 14.91
N ALA A 133 -13.94 28.17 14.53
CA ALA A 133 -14.14 29.35 13.69
C ALA A 133 -14.73 28.98 12.31
N LEU A 134 -14.18 27.96 11.63
CA LEU A 134 -14.68 27.49 10.34
C LEU A 134 -16.11 26.91 10.40
N ARG A 135 -16.51 26.30 11.53
CA ARG A 135 -17.91 25.89 11.76
C ARG A 135 -18.85 27.10 11.85
N LEU A 136 -18.43 28.16 12.55
CA LEU A 136 -19.21 29.40 12.67
C LEU A 136 -19.34 30.15 11.33
N GLU A 137 -18.25 30.22 10.55
CA GLU A 137 -18.27 30.80 9.19
C GLU A 137 -19.19 30.01 8.26
N ARG A 138 -19.15 28.67 8.30
CA ARG A 138 -20.07 27.82 7.53
C ARG A 138 -21.52 28.06 7.93
N ALA A 139 -21.83 28.13 9.22
CA ALA A 139 -23.20 28.39 9.70
C ALA A 139 -23.74 29.74 9.22
N ARG A 140 -22.90 30.79 9.22
CA ARG A 140 -23.24 32.11 8.65
C ARG A 140 -23.50 32.03 7.14
N ALA A 141 -22.58 31.44 6.38
CA ALA A 141 -22.72 31.30 4.94
C ALA A 141 -23.93 30.43 4.53
N THR A 142 -24.32 29.45 5.35
CA THR A 142 -25.57 28.70 5.17
C THR A 142 -26.80 29.59 5.40
N ALA A 143 -26.85 30.35 6.50
CA ALA A 143 -27.98 31.25 6.77
C ALA A 143 -28.12 32.37 5.71
N GLU A 144 -27.00 32.98 5.29
CA GLU A 144 -26.95 33.94 4.19
C GLU A 144 -27.44 33.32 2.86
N HIS A 145 -27.12 32.04 2.61
CA HIS A 145 -27.61 31.33 1.42
C HIS A 145 -29.11 31.03 1.51
N GLU A 146 -29.62 30.63 2.68
CA GLU A 146 -31.05 30.38 2.93
C GLU A 146 -31.88 31.65 2.77
N GLU A 147 -31.40 32.80 3.25
CA GLU A 147 -32.02 34.11 3.02
C GLU A 147 -32.07 34.47 1.53
N VAL A 148 -30.96 34.30 0.80
CA VAL A 148 -30.92 34.53 -0.66
C VAL A 148 -31.85 33.58 -1.42
N VAL A 149 -32.01 32.33 -0.97
CA VAL A 149 -32.96 31.37 -1.56
C VAL A 149 -34.42 31.76 -1.26
N ALA A 150 -34.73 32.25 -0.05
CA ALA A 150 -36.06 32.76 0.28
C ALA A 150 -36.44 33.95 -0.63
N VAL A 151 -35.58 34.95 -0.76
CA VAL A 151 -35.79 36.12 -1.64
C VAL A 151 -35.94 35.70 -3.11
N GLN A 152 -35.17 34.71 -3.59
CA GLN A 152 -35.33 34.18 -4.95
C GLN A 152 -36.66 33.46 -5.16
N ASN A 153 -37.17 32.73 -4.16
CA ASN A 153 -38.47 32.08 -4.22
C ASN A 153 -39.63 33.10 -4.24
N GLU A 154 -39.52 34.19 -3.47
CA GLU A 154 -40.47 35.32 -3.53
C GLU A 154 -40.46 36.02 -4.89
N GLU A 155 -39.27 36.28 -5.46
CA GLU A 155 -39.16 36.79 -6.84
C GLU A 155 -39.79 35.84 -7.87
N ILE A 156 -39.61 34.52 -7.72
CA ILE A 156 -40.20 33.52 -8.61
C ILE A 156 -41.72 33.51 -8.51
N ALA A 157 -42.28 33.58 -7.29
CA ALA A 157 -43.73 33.67 -7.08
C ALA A 157 -44.31 34.95 -7.71
N SER A 158 -43.72 36.11 -7.43
CA SER A 158 -44.15 37.40 -8.00
C SER A 158 -44.08 37.42 -9.54
N ARG A 159 -43.06 36.78 -10.14
CA ARG A 159 -42.97 36.60 -11.61
C ARG A 159 -44.02 35.64 -12.15
N TYR A 160 -44.36 34.57 -11.43
CA TYR A 160 -45.42 33.63 -11.81
C TYR A 160 -46.80 34.31 -11.82
N ASP A 161 -47.12 35.08 -10.77
CA ASP A 161 -48.36 35.86 -10.72
C ASP A 161 -48.40 36.93 -11.82
N SER A 162 -47.30 37.63 -12.06
CA SER A 162 -47.17 38.59 -13.18
C SER A 162 -47.36 37.93 -14.56
N GLN A 163 -46.86 36.70 -14.74
CA GLN A 163 -47.03 35.94 -15.98
C GLN A 163 -48.49 35.51 -16.16
N LYS A 164 -49.15 35.09 -15.09
CA LYS A 164 -50.58 34.75 -15.09
C LYS A 164 -51.45 35.96 -15.46
N GLU A 165 -51.15 37.16 -14.97
CA GLU A 165 -51.83 38.40 -15.40
C GLU A 165 -51.60 38.72 -16.89
N LEU A 166 -50.40 38.44 -17.41
CA LEU A 166 -50.09 38.61 -18.84
C LEU A 166 -50.86 37.60 -19.71
N ASP A 167 -51.00 36.35 -19.28
CA ASP A 167 -51.77 35.33 -20.02
C ASP A 167 -53.29 35.60 -19.93
N ASP A 168 -53.82 36.05 -18.78
CA ASP A 168 -55.20 36.50 -18.63
C ASP A 168 -55.52 37.71 -19.53
N THR A 169 -54.63 38.71 -19.58
CA THR A 169 -54.81 39.90 -20.44
C THR A 169 -54.66 39.54 -21.92
N ARG A 170 -53.76 38.61 -22.27
CA ARG A 170 -53.67 38.04 -23.62
C ARG A 170 -54.96 37.33 -24.03
N GLY A 171 -55.54 36.49 -23.17
CA GLY A 171 -56.83 35.83 -23.44
C GLY A 171 -57.95 36.84 -23.72
N ARG A 172 -57.99 37.96 -23.00
CA ARG A 172 -58.92 39.08 -23.27
C ARG A 172 -58.66 39.75 -24.62
N ILE A 173 -57.40 39.92 -25.02
CA ILE A 173 -57.04 40.47 -26.34
C ILE A 173 -57.46 39.52 -27.47
N GLU A 174 -57.26 38.21 -27.32
CA GLU A 174 -57.66 37.20 -28.31
C GLU A 174 -59.21 37.09 -28.42
N ALA A 175 -59.93 37.24 -27.31
CA ALA A 175 -61.39 37.37 -27.29
C ALA A 175 -61.88 38.66 -28.00
N LEU A 176 -61.26 39.81 -27.73
CA LEU A 176 -61.58 41.07 -28.41
C LEU A 176 -61.24 41.03 -29.92
N ALA A 177 -60.13 40.38 -30.30
CA ALA A 177 -59.73 40.24 -31.69
C ALA A 177 -60.68 39.33 -32.48
N SER A 178 -61.16 38.23 -31.88
CA SER A 178 -62.16 37.34 -32.49
C SER A 178 -63.54 38.01 -32.58
N GLY A 179 -63.95 38.79 -31.58
CA GLY A 179 -65.15 39.65 -31.65
C GLY A 179 -65.06 40.72 -32.74
N ALA A 180 -63.92 41.40 -32.86
CA ALA A 180 -63.67 42.36 -33.94
C ALA A 180 -63.62 41.69 -35.33
N ALA A 181 -63.15 40.45 -35.42
CA ALA A 181 -63.20 39.67 -36.65
C ALA A 181 -64.63 39.26 -37.02
N ALA A 182 -65.50 38.93 -36.06
CA ALA A 182 -66.93 38.71 -36.29
C ALA A 182 -67.59 39.99 -36.82
N ALA A 183 -67.47 41.11 -36.11
CA ALA A 183 -68.02 42.39 -36.55
C ALA A 183 -67.54 42.85 -37.94
N ARG A 184 -66.31 42.49 -38.34
CA ARG A 184 -65.79 42.71 -39.71
C ARG A 184 -66.46 41.83 -40.77
N ARG A 185 -66.84 40.58 -40.44
CA ARG A 185 -67.64 39.70 -41.32
C ARG A 185 -69.08 40.20 -41.43
N ASP A 186 -69.68 40.61 -40.32
CA ASP A 186 -71.04 41.18 -40.30
C ASP A 186 -71.09 42.47 -41.12
N GLY A 187 -70.11 43.36 -40.92
CA GLY A 187 -69.91 44.55 -41.74
C GLY A 187 -69.46 44.28 -43.18
N ALA A 188 -69.12 43.05 -43.57
CA ALA A 188 -68.89 42.65 -44.96
C ALA A 188 -70.19 42.13 -45.59
N THR A 189 -70.88 41.19 -44.95
CA THR A 189 -72.18 40.67 -45.42
C THR A 189 -73.26 41.75 -45.48
N LEU A 190 -73.21 42.77 -44.63
CA LEU A 190 -74.06 43.96 -44.75
C LEU A 190 -73.75 44.75 -46.03
N ARG A 191 -72.47 44.90 -46.40
CA ARG A 191 -72.08 45.59 -47.66
C ARG A 191 -72.48 44.77 -48.89
N GLU A 192 -72.41 43.45 -48.83
CA GLU A 192 -72.88 42.55 -49.89
C GLU A 192 -74.40 42.65 -50.07
N LYS A 193 -75.18 42.68 -48.97
CA LYS A 193 -76.63 42.94 -49.01
C LYS A 193 -76.95 44.31 -49.62
N MET A 194 -76.29 45.37 -49.16
CA MET A 194 -76.44 46.72 -49.70
C MET A 194 -76.00 46.83 -51.18
N ALA A 195 -75.13 45.94 -51.68
CA ALA A 195 -74.78 45.84 -53.09
C ALA A 195 -75.89 45.14 -53.88
N GLY A 196 -76.36 43.98 -53.42
CA GLY A 196 -77.48 43.25 -54.04
C GLY A 196 -78.78 44.06 -54.10
N GLU A 197 -79.07 44.88 -53.08
CA GLU A 197 -80.20 45.82 -53.10
C GLU A 197 -80.05 46.92 -54.16
N ARG A 198 -78.82 47.42 -54.39
CA ARG A 198 -78.52 48.39 -55.46
C ARG A 198 -78.61 47.76 -56.85
N GLU A 199 -78.17 46.51 -57.00
CA GLU A 199 -78.30 45.74 -58.24
C GLU A 199 -79.76 45.42 -58.55
N ALA A 200 -80.56 45.05 -57.55
CA ALA A 200 -82.00 44.87 -57.69
C ALA A 200 -82.72 46.19 -58.06
N PHE A 201 -82.31 47.32 -57.47
CA PHE A 201 -82.84 48.65 -57.83
C PHE A 201 -82.44 49.07 -59.25
N ALA A 202 -81.22 48.76 -59.69
CA ALA A 202 -80.76 48.98 -61.06
C ALA A 202 -81.55 48.10 -62.06
N ALA A 203 -81.73 46.81 -61.77
CA ALA A 203 -82.54 45.91 -62.58
C ALA A 203 -84.02 46.36 -62.66
N GLY A 204 -84.59 46.89 -61.58
CA GLY A 204 -85.93 47.49 -61.58
C GLY A 204 -86.03 48.74 -62.47
N LYS A 205 -85.02 49.61 -62.44
CA LYS A 205 -84.90 50.77 -63.36
C LYS A 205 -84.79 50.31 -64.82
N ASP A 206 -83.97 49.30 -65.09
CA ASP A 206 -83.75 48.79 -66.44
C ASP A 206 -84.98 48.04 -66.99
N ALA A 207 -85.78 47.40 -66.12
CA ALA A 207 -87.09 46.86 -66.46
C ALA A 207 -88.08 47.96 -66.88
N LEU A 208 -88.15 49.09 -66.16
CA LEU A 208 -88.95 50.25 -66.55
C LEU A 208 -88.48 50.86 -67.89
N CYS A 209 -87.17 50.91 -68.13
CA CYS A 209 -86.62 51.26 -69.45
C CYS A 209 -87.00 50.25 -70.55
N ALA A 210 -87.07 48.96 -70.23
CA ALA A 210 -87.51 47.93 -71.18
C ALA A 210 -89.00 48.06 -71.52
N GLU A 211 -89.85 48.46 -70.57
CA GLU A 211 -91.27 48.75 -70.82
C GLU A 211 -91.47 50.02 -71.66
N ALA A 212 -90.72 51.08 -71.38
CA ALA A 212 -90.69 52.28 -72.23
C ALA A 212 -90.25 51.95 -73.67
N ASN A 213 -89.24 51.06 -73.83
CA ASN A 213 -88.79 50.60 -75.15
C ASN A 213 -89.81 49.68 -75.85
N ARG A 214 -90.61 48.88 -75.13
CA ARG A 214 -91.71 48.10 -75.70
C ARG A 214 -92.78 49.01 -76.30
N ALA A 215 -93.19 50.08 -75.59
CA ALA A 215 -94.11 51.08 -76.13
C ALA A 215 -93.57 51.77 -77.40
N ALA A 216 -92.25 52.00 -77.47
CA ALA A 216 -91.58 52.54 -78.67
C ALA A 216 -91.51 51.54 -79.85
N GLU A 217 -91.32 50.23 -79.61
CA GLU A 217 -91.36 49.22 -80.66
C GLU A 217 -92.78 48.94 -81.17
N GLU A 218 -93.82 49.08 -80.34
CA GLU A 218 -95.21 49.02 -80.82
C GLU A 218 -95.54 50.18 -81.78
N ALA A 219 -94.99 51.37 -81.54
CA ALA A 219 -95.07 52.49 -82.48
C ALA A 219 -94.32 52.20 -83.81
N LYS A 220 -93.16 51.54 -83.78
CA LYS A 220 -92.47 51.06 -84.98
C LYS A 220 -93.21 49.93 -85.71
N ARG A 221 -93.93 49.08 -84.99
CA ARG A 221 -94.67 47.94 -85.58
C ARG A 221 -95.78 48.41 -86.53
N ARG A 222 -96.38 49.58 -86.26
CA ARG A 222 -97.33 50.29 -87.16
C ARG A 222 -96.68 50.85 -88.44
N LYS A 223 -95.35 50.89 -88.52
CA LYS A 223 -94.59 51.41 -89.68
C LYS A 223 -94.11 50.29 -90.62
N ARG A 224 -93.83 49.09 -90.09
CA ARG A 224 -93.31 47.94 -90.86
C ARG A 224 -94.33 47.25 -91.77
N SER A 225 -95.62 47.51 -91.63
CA SER A 225 -96.66 46.96 -92.52
C SER A 225 -96.71 47.62 -93.91
N PHE A 226 -95.84 48.59 -94.19
CA PHE A 226 -95.79 49.34 -95.45
C PHE A 226 -94.60 48.96 -96.36
N GLU A 227 -93.65 48.17 -95.85
CA GLU A 227 -92.38 47.86 -96.53
C GLU A 227 -92.33 46.42 -97.08
N THR A 228 -93.26 45.54 -96.68
CA THR A 228 -93.30 44.11 -97.04
C THR A 228 -93.74 43.81 -98.48
N THR A 229 -93.94 44.82 -99.34
CA THR A 229 -94.32 44.65 -100.76
C THR A 229 -93.14 44.77 -101.73
N ARG A 230 -91.91 44.51 -101.26
CA ARG A 230 -90.67 44.60 -102.05
C ARG A 230 -89.66 43.47 -101.75
N GLY A 231 -90.16 42.24 -101.67
CA GLY A 231 -89.33 41.04 -101.76
C GLY A 231 -89.03 40.63 -103.20
N GLU A 232 -88.57 39.39 -103.38
CA GLU A 232 -88.74 38.59 -104.61
C GLU A 232 -88.18 39.19 -105.92
N LEU A 233 -86.84 39.15 -106.11
CA LEU A 233 -86.18 39.29 -107.43
C LEU A 233 -84.72 38.74 -107.48
N ASP A 234 -84.63 37.41 -107.35
CA ASP A 234 -83.95 36.48 -108.29
C ASP A 234 -82.41 36.33 -108.44
N GLU A 235 -81.52 37.20 -107.96
CA GLU A 235 -80.08 37.10 -108.37
C GLU A 235 -79.21 36.05 -107.66
N ILE A 236 -79.68 35.35 -106.61
CA ILE A 236 -78.85 34.38 -105.86
C ILE A 236 -78.71 33.01 -106.57
N ASP A 237 -79.65 32.63 -107.44
CA ASP A 237 -79.74 31.29 -108.05
C ASP A 237 -78.77 31.05 -109.24
N ALA A 238 -77.84 31.97 -109.51
CA ALA A 238 -76.93 31.87 -110.65
C ALA A 238 -75.69 30.97 -110.41
N ALA A 239 -75.13 30.98 -109.19
CA ALA A 239 -73.72 30.62 -108.97
C ALA A 239 -73.39 29.11 -108.86
N GLU A 240 -74.34 28.23 -108.51
CA GLU A 240 -74.00 26.86 -108.06
C GLU A 240 -73.61 25.89 -109.21
N ARG A 241 -74.04 26.13 -110.45
CA ARG A 241 -74.12 25.07 -111.47
C ARG A 241 -72.81 24.75 -112.20
N GLU A 242 -71.84 25.67 -112.27
CA GLU A 242 -70.69 25.50 -113.18
C GLU A 242 -69.62 24.51 -112.67
N ALA A 243 -69.51 24.33 -111.35
CA ALA A 243 -68.35 23.66 -110.73
C ALA A 243 -68.25 22.14 -110.99
N ARG A 244 -69.36 21.44 -111.30
CA ARG A 244 -69.41 19.97 -111.29
C ARG A 244 -68.83 19.27 -112.54
N ASN A 245 -68.74 19.94 -113.69
CA ASN A 245 -68.57 19.25 -114.98
C ASN A 245 -67.13 19.00 -115.45
N ARG A 246 -66.09 19.46 -114.73
CA ARG A 246 -64.68 19.35 -115.18
C ARG A 246 -63.92 18.12 -114.63
N LEU A 247 -64.51 17.35 -113.70
CA LEU A 247 -63.80 16.32 -112.93
C LEU A 247 -63.73 14.93 -113.62
N SER A 248 -64.66 14.62 -114.52
CA SER A 248 -64.88 13.25 -115.03
C SER A 248 -63.90 12.80 -116.13
N ALA A 249 -63.33 13.72 -116.91
CA ALA A 249 -62.55 13.38 -118.10
C ALA A 249 -61.13 12.84 -117.81
N ALA A 250 -60.49 13.29 -116.72
CA ALA A 250 -59.06 13.04 -116.47
C ALA A 250 -58.73 11.61 -115.98
N ILE A 251 -59.75 10.80 -115.64
CA ILE A 251 -59.58 9.55 -114.90
C ILE A 251 -59.14 8.37 -115.81
N PHE A 252 -59.46 8.42 -117.12
CA PHE A 252 -59.33 7.26 -118.00
C PHE A 252 -57.89 6.96 -118.46
N ASP A 253 -57.11 7.96 -118.88
CA ASP A 253 -55.78 7.74 -119.47
C ASP A 253 -54.71 7.29 -118.46
N VAL A 254 -54.88 7.64 -117.17
CA VAL A 254 -53.95 7.27 -116.10
C VAL A 254 -53.81 5.75 -115.97
N ALA A 255 -54.93 5.03 -115.97
CA ALA A 255 -54.99 3.60 -115.65
C ALA A 255 -54.16 2.71 -116.61
N ARG A 256 -53.95 3.15 -117.86
CA ARG A 256 -53.23 2.36 -118.87
C ARG A 256 -51.72 2.30 -118.60
N LEU A 257 -51.11 3.43 -118.24
CA LEU A 257 -49.65 3.54 -118.04
C LEU A 257 -49.17 2.86 -116.75
N GLU A 258 -49.99 2.84 -115.70
CA GLU A 258 -49.65 2.17 -114.43
C GLU A 258 -49.33 0.67 -114.59
N SER A 259 -50.00 0.00 -115.53
CA SER A 259 -49.92 -1.46 -115.71
C SER A 259 -48.51 -1.94 -116.08
N GLY A 260 -47.79 -1.20 -116.93
CA GLY A 260 -46.41 -1.49 -117.30
C GLY A 260 -45.41 -1.11 -116.20
N LEU A 261 -45.62 0.06 -115.57
CA LEU A 261 -44.74 0.58 -114.52
C LEU A 261 -44.66 -0.37 -113.30
N ARG A 262 -45.78 -1.00 -112.94
CA ARG A 262 -45.88 -1.98 -111.84
C ARG A 262 -44.98 -3.22 -112.04
N LYS A 263 -44.77 -3.71 -113.27
CA LYS A 263 -43.94 -4.90 -113.52
C LYS A 263 -42.43 -4.62 -113.47
N LEU A 264 -41.98 -3.51 -114.06
CA LEU A 264 -40.56 -3.11 -114.05
C LEU A 264 -40.08 -2.58 -112.70
N SER A 265 -40.97 -1.93 -111.92
CA SER A 265 -40.63 -1.48 -110.57
C SER A 265 -40.44 -2.64 -109.59
N ALA A 266 -41.16 -3.76 -109.75
CA ALA A 266 -41.05 -4.93 -108.87
C ALA A 266 -39.65 -5.59 -108.92
N THR A 267 -39.15 -5.90 -110.13
CA THR A 267 -37.85 -6.58 -110.30
C THR A 267 -36.67 -5.70 -109.89
N ARG A 268 -36.72 -4.39 -110.21
CA ARG A 268 -35.76 -3.41 -109.70
C ARG A 268 -35.75 -3.42 -108.16
N ARG A 269 -36.92 -3.31 -107.53
CA ARG A 269 -37.07 -3.23 -106.07
C ARG A 269 -36.53 -4.48 -105.37
N GLN A 270 -36.69 -5.67 -105.96
CA GLN A 270 -36.16 -6.93 -105.42
C GLN A 270 -34.62 -6.96 -105.42
N ASN A 271 -33.97 -6.51 -106.51
CA ASN A 271 -32.51 -6.40 -106.57
C ASN A 271 -31.97 -5.28 -105.66
N GLU A 272 -32.68 -4.15 -105.57
CA GLU A 272 -32.36 -3.02 -104.69
C GLU A 272 -32.47 -3.41 -103.20
N ILE A 273 -33.36 -4.35 -102.84
CA ILE A 273 -33.44 -4.95 -101.51
C ILE A 273 -32.23 -5.86 -101.23
N ARG A 274 -31.83 -6.73 -102.17
CA ARG A 274 -30.69 -7.64 -101.96
C ARG A 274 -29.38 -6.90 -101.75
N LEU A 275 -29.10 -5.90 -102.58
CA LEU A 275 -27.92 -5.02 -102.43
C LEU A 275 -27.93 -4.23 -101.11
N ARG A 276 -29.10 -3.78 -100.64
CA ARG A 276 -29.23 -3.16 -99.30
C ARG A 276 -28.98 -4.15 -98.16
N GLY A 277 -29.35 -5.43 -98.33
CA GLY A 277 -29.02 -6.48 -97.38
C GLY A 277 -27.50 -6.73 -97.30
N GLU A 278 -26.85 -6.92 -98.46
CA GLU A 278 -25.41 -7.13 -98.56
C GLU A 278 -24.58 -5.91 -98.08
N ALA A 279 -25.11 -4.69 -98.23
CA ALA A 279 -24.50 -3.48 -97.67
C ALA A 279 -24.61 -3.44 -96.14
N ARG A 280 -25.80 -3.71 -95.58
CA ARG A 280 -26.04 -3.72 -94.13
C ARG A 280 -25.16 -4.73 -93.40
N THR A 281 -25.06 -5.96 -93.88
CA THR A 281 -24.22 -6.98 -93.22
C THR A 281 -22.73 -6.62 -93.24
N ARG A 282 -22.24 -5.96 -94.30
CA ARG A 282 -20.87 -5.42 -94.35
C ARG A 282 -20.66 -4.27 -93.35
N GLU A 283 -21.66 -3.41 -93.19
CA GLU A 283 -21.61 -2.30 -92.23
C GLU A 283 -21.71 -2.78 -90.78
N GLU A 284 -22.56 -3.77 -90.50
CA GLU A 284 -22.66 -4.45 -89.20
C GLU A 284 -21.35 -5.17 -88.83
N LEU A 285 -20.74 -5.89 -89.78
CA LEU A 285 -19.42 -6.53 -89.57
C LEU A 285 -18.31 -5.50 -89.38
N ARG A 286 -18.38 -4.34 -90.04
CA ARG A 286 -17.45 -3.23 -89.82
C ARG A 286 -17.62 -2.65 -88.41
N ARG A 287 -18.84 -2.35 -87.99
CA ARG A 287 -19.15 -1.85 -86.64
C ARG A 287 -18.68 -2.83 -85.57
N ARG A 288 -18.96 -4.14 -85.71
CA ARG A 288 -18.43 -5.19 -84.81
C ARG A 288 -16.90 -5.24 -84.75
N LYS A 289 -16.21 -4.97 -85.87
CA LYS A 289 -14.74 -4.88 -85.91
C LYS A 289 -14.20 -3.59 -85.28
N GLU A 290 -15.02 -2.55 -85.21
CA GLU A 290 -14.71 -1.29 -84.54
C GLU A 290 -14.97 -1.42 -83.02
N THR A 291 -16.10 -1.98 -82.57
CA THR A 291 -16.33 -2.27 -81.13
C THR A 291 -15.31 -3.26 -80.56
N LEU A 292 -15.01 -4.37 -81.25
CA LEU A 292 -13.98 -5.33 -80.80
C LEU A 292 -12.57 -4.72 -80.70
N LYS A 293 -12.32 -3.56 -81.32
CA LYS A 293 -11.06 -2.81 -81.15
C LYS A 293 -11.12 -1.81 -80.00
N GLU A 294 -12.30 -1.29 -79.70
CA GLU A 294 -12.55 -0.43 -78.53
C GLU A 294 -12.51 -1.30 -77.27
N GLU A 295 -13.25 -2.40 -77.23
CA GLU A 295 -13.19 -3.45 -76.19
C GLU A 295 -11.76 -3.96 -75.93
N ALA A 296 -10.95 -4.15 -76.99
CA ALA A 296 -9.55 -4.55 -76.88
C ALA A 296 -8.63 -3.46 -76.29
N ARG A 297 -8.94 -2.17 -76.53
CA ARG A 297 -8.21 -1.04 -75.93
C ARG A 297 -8.65 -0.79 -74.50
N GLU A 298 -9.95 -0.82 -74.23
CA GLU A 298 -10.52 -0.68 -72.89
C GLU A 298 -9.99 -1.78 -71.96
N SER A 299 -9.88 -3.02 -72.44
CA SER A 299 -9.26 -4.11 -71.67
C SER A 299 -7.74 -3.97 -71.52
N GLU A 300 -7.00 -3.44 -72.51
CA GLU A 300 -5.58 -3.14 -72.35
C GLU A 300 -5.34 -1.97 -71.36
N GLU A 301 -6.15 -0.92 -71.42
CA GLU A 301 -6.09 0.22 -70.51
C GLU A 301 -6.54 -0.17 -69.09
N ALA A 302 -7.58 -0.99 -68.95
CA ALA A 302 -7.98 -1.57 -67.67
C ALA A 302 -6.90 -2.50 -67.09
N PHE A 303 -6.22 -3.30 -67.92
CA PHE A 303 -5.09 -4.12 -67.48
C PHE A 303 -3.90 -3.26 -67.03
N ARG A 304 -3.53 -2.23 -67.79
CA ARG A 304 -2.48 -1.26 -67.40
C ARG A 304 -2.85 -0.50 -66.12
N ALA A 305 -4.12 -0.17 -65.92
CA ALA A 305 -4.62 0.46 -64.69
C ALA A 305 -4.62 -0.52 -63.50
N ALA A 306 -4.93 -1.80 -63.73
CA ALA A 306 -4.84 -2.84 -62.71
C ALA A 306 -3.39 -3.14 -62.30
N VAL A 307 -2.46 -3.19 -63.26
CA VAL A 307 -1.01 -3.31 -63.00
C VAL A 307 -0.53 -2.14 -62.15
N ARG A 308 -0.84 -0.89 -62.53
CA ARG A 308 -0.46 0.29 -61.72
C ARG A 308 -1.04 0.27 -60.32
N ARG A 309 -2.32 -0.13 -60.17
CA ARG A 309 -2.92 -0.30 -58.82
C ARG A 309 -2.19 -1.35 -58.00
N LEU A 310 -1.77 -2.46 -58.60
CA LEU A 310 -0.97 -3.48 -57.92
C LEU A 310 0.44 -2.99 -57.59
N GLU A 311 1.05 -2.14 -58.42
CA GLU A 311 2.33 -1.47 -58.13
C GLU A 311 2.17 -0.47 -56.96
N ASP A 312 1.11 0.35 -56.97
CA ASP A 312 0.75 1.30 -55.90
C ASP A 312 0.40 0.55 -54.58
N ASP A 313 -0.37 -0.54 -54.65
CA ASP A 313 -0.76 -1.38 -53.49
C ASP A 313 0.47 -2.09 -52.90
N VAL A 314 1.39 -2.59 -53.74
CA VAL A 314 2.66 -3.19 -53.28
C VAL A 314 3.54 -2.13 -52.60
N ALA A 315 3.70 -0.95 -53.18
CA ALA A 315 4.43 0.15 -52.54
C ALA A 315 3.79 0.55 -51.19
N ALA A 316 2.46 0.62 -51.12
CA ALA A 316 1.74 0.89 -49.88
C ALA A 316 1.92 -0.20 -48.81
N GLU A 317 2.02 -1.48 -49.20
CA GLU A 317 2.36 -2.57 -48.28
C GLU A 317 3.85 -2.57 -47.88
N GLU A 318 4.78 -2.19 -48.75
CA GLU A 318 6.18 -1.99 -48.38
C GLU A 318 6.34 -0.84 -47.35
N ASP A 319 5.61 0.26 -47.53
CA ASP A 319 5.52 1.35 -46.54
C ASP A 319 4.87 0.88 -45.21
N ARG A 320 3.81 0.05 -45.26
CA ARG A 320 3.24 -0.58 -44.06
C ARG A 320 4.24 -1.51 -43.37
N ILE A 321 5.03 -2.26 -44.12
CA ILE A 321 6.07 -3.17 -43.59
C ILE A 321 7.22 -2.37 -42.97
N THR A 322 7.68 -1.28 -43.57
CA THR A 322 8.75 -0.43 -42.99
C THR A 322 8.26 0.32 -41.75
N ALA A 323 7.05 0.90 -41.77
CA ALA A 323 6.41 1.49 -40.61
C ALA A 323 6.15 0.44 -39.50
N GLY A 324 5.77 -0.79 -39.86
CA GLY A 324 5.63 -1.93 -38.97
C GLY A 324 6.95 -2.36 -38.31
N ARG A 325 8.06 -2.35 -39.07
CA ARG A 325 9.42 -2.61 -38.53
C ARG A 325 9.87 -1.49 -37.59
N ALA A 326 9.62 -0.23 -37.94
CA ALA A 326 9.99 0.93 -37.12
C ALA A 326 9.19 0.99 -35.80
N SER A 327 7.87 0.80 -35.87
CA SER A 327 7.00 0.72 -34.68
C SER A 327 7.29 -0.54 -33.85
N GLY A 328 7.58 -1.68 -34.48
CA GLY A 328 8.06 -2.89 -33.82
C GLY A 328 9.38 -2.69 -33.08
N SER A 329 10.29 -1.86 -33.59
CA SER A 329 11.51 -1.49 -32.85
C SER A 329 11.19 -0.61 -31.65
N ARG A 330 10.39 0.46 -31.83
CA ARG A 330 9.93 1.30 -30.71
C ARG A 330 9.22 0.49 -29.61
N ARG A 331 8.45 -0.53 -29.99
CA ARG A 331 7.83 -1.48 -29.05
C ARG A 331 8.86 -2.29 -28.27
N ARG A 332 9.90 -2.85 -28.92
CA ARG A 332 11.03 -3.50 -28.23
C ARG A 332 11.77 -2.54 -27.30
N ASP A 333 12.03 -1.31 -27.74
CA ASP A 333 12.70 -0.29 -26.93
C ASP A 333 11.85 0.10 -25.70
N SER A 334 10.52 0.14 -25.84
CA SER A 334 9.59 0.34 -24.72
C SER A 334 9.51 -0.88 -23.79
N LEU A 335 9.54 -2.10 -24.34
CA LEU A 335 9.55 -3.34 -23.55
C LEU A 335 10.83 -3.45 -22.73
N ALA A 336 11.99 -3.09 -23.29
CA ALA A 336 13.26 -3.04 -22.59
C ALA A 336 13.24 -2.02 -21.43
N ARG A 337 12.66 -0.82 -21.64
CA ARG A 337 12.44 0.16 -20.57
C ARG A 337 11.51 -0.35 -19.48
N VAL A 338 10.43 -1.03 -19.84
CA VAL A 338 9.50 -1.66 -18.89
C VAL A 338 10.19 -2.79 -18.12
N TYR A 339 11.05 -3.59 -18.76
CA TYR A 339 11.84 -4.63 -18.09
C TYR A 339 12.84 -4.03 -17.10
N GLU A 340 13.53 -2.95 -17.44
CA GLU A 340 14.41 -2.22 -16.51
C GLU A 340 13.63 -1.61 -15.33
N VAL A 341 12.40 -1.13 -15.54
CA VAL A 341 11.52 -0.69 -14.44
C VAL A 341 11.12 -1.86 -13.54
N PHE A 342 10.72 -3.01 -14.10
CA PHE A 342 10.41 -4.20 -13.29
C PHE A 342 11.64 -4.78 -12.58
N LYS A 343 12.84 -4.65 -13.17
CA LYS A 343 14.10 -5.04 -12.54
C LYS A 343 14.40 -4.17 -11.32
N ARG A 344 14.33 -2.83 -11.46
CA ARG A 344 14.48 -1.90 -10.35
C ARG A 344 13.43 -2.10 -9.27
N TRP A 345 12.16 -2.26 -9.66
CA TRP A 345 11.08 -2.49 -8.70
C TRP A 345 11.26 -3.80 -7.93
N ARG A 346 11.82 -4.86 -8.54
CA ARG A 346 12.23 -6.07 -7.83
C ARG A 346 13.42 -5.82 -6.91
N GLU A 347 14.41 -5.02 -7.31
CA GLU A 347 15.56 -4.66 -6.49
C GLU A 347 15.10 -3.86 -5.24
N GLU A 348 14.21 -2.88 -5.42
CA GLU A 348 13.50 -2.14 -4.37
C GLU A 348 12.65 -3.06 -3.48
N GLU A 349 11.97 -4.07 -4.05
CA GLU A 349 11.15 -5.03 -3.28
C GLU A 349 12.03 -5.96 -2.42
N GLU A 350 13.14 -6.47 -2.96
CA GLU A 350 14.09 -7.31 -2.21
C GLU A 350 14.81 -6.48 -1.11
N GLU A 351 15.12 -5.21 -1.36
CA GLU A 351 15.66 -4.28 -0.35
C GLU A 351 14.64 -4.03 0.77
N ALA A 352 13.38 -3.68 0.44
CA ALA A 352 12.31 -3.52 1.42
C ALA A 352 12.00 -4.82 2.20
N ARG A 353 12.13 -5.99 1.56
CA ARG A 353 12.04 -7.31 2.23
C ARG A 353 13.20 -7.53 3.19
N ALA A 354 14.42 -7.10 2.84
CA ALA A 354 15.58 -7.16 3.72
C ALA A 354 15.45 -6.21 4.92
N GLU A 355 14.99 -4.97 4.71
CA GLU A 355 14.66 -4.02 5.78
C GLU A 355 13.58 -4.59 6.72
N HIS A 356 12.48 -5.11 6.18
CA HIS A 356 11.44 -5.74 6.99
C HIS A 356 11.97 -6.94 7.79
N LEU A 357 12.90 -7.73 7.25
CA LEU A 357 13.56 -8.82 7.98
C LEU A 357 14.52 -8.32 9.08
N LEU A 358 15.13 -7.15 8.93
CA LEU A 358 15.93 -6.50 9.99
C LEU A 358 15.01 -5.98 11.10
N VAL A 359 14.00 -5.18 10.76
CA VAL A 359 13.01 -4.63 11.70
C VAL A 359 12.29 -5.76 12.45
N TRP A 360 11.95 -6.86 11.80
CA TRP A 360 11.33 -8.03 12.46
C TRP A 360 12.28 -8.69 13.48
N ARG A 361 13.58 -8.80 13.17
CA ARG A 361 14.59 -9.32 14.12
C ARG A 361 14.80 -8.38 15.30
N GLU A 362 14.74 -7.07 15.09
CA GLU A 362 14.84 -6.07 16.16
C GLU A 362 13.59 -6.06 17.04
N LEU A 363 12.40 -6.20 16.44
CA LEU A 363 11.14 -6.36 17.17
C LEU A 363 11.14 -7.63 18.04
N GLU A 364 11.59 -8.77 17.51
CA GLU A 364 11.64 -10.02 18.28
C GLU A 364 12.71 -9.94 19.40
N ARG A 365 13.85 -9.27 19.18
CA ARG A 365 14.82 -8.94 20.24
C ARG A 365 14.21 -8.04 21.32
N SER A 366 13.51 -6.97 20.93
CA SER A 366 12.86 -6.04 21.85
C SER A 366 11.75 -6.72 22.64
N LYS A 367 11.01 -7.66 22.03
CA LYS A 367 10.00 -8.49 22.67
C LYS A 367 10.64 -9.43 23.71
N LEU A 368 11.73 -10.13 23.38
CA LEU A 368 12.47 -10.96 24.33
C LEU A 368 12.97 -10.14 25.52
N GLN A 369 13.55 -8.96 25.29
CA GLN A 369 13.94 -8.02 26.35
C GLN A 369 12.73 -7.54 27.19
N LEU A 370 11.54 -7.38 26.58
CA LEU A 370 10.32 -7.06 27.30
C LEU A 370 9.85 -8.23 28.18
N GLU A 371 9.91 -9.46 27.67
CA GLU A 371 9.58 -10.70 28.40
C GLU A 371 10.55 -10.94 29.58
N GLU A 372 11.85 -10.64 29.40
CA GLU A 372 12.86 -10.62 30.47
C GLU A 372 12.55 -9.54 31.52
N ARG A 373 12.23 -8.31 31.09
CA ARG A 373 11.83 -7.20 31.99
C ARG A 373 10.56 -7.52 32.77
N VAL A 374 9.53 -8.08 32.12
CA VAL A 374 8.30 -8.55 32.78
C VAL A 374 8.63 -9.67 33.77
N SER A 375 9.51 -10.60 33.42
CA SER A 375 9.97 -11.66 34.33
C SER A 375 10.73 -11.12 35.55
N SER A 376 11.53 -10.07 35.37
CA SER A 376 12.18 -9.33 36.47
C SER A 376 11.15 -8.60 37.34
N VAL A 377 10.21 -7.86 36.76
CA VAL A 377 9.11 -7.20 37.50
C VAL A 377 8.26 -8.20 38.28
N VAL A 378 8.03 -9.41 37.75
CA VAL A 378 7.34 -10.49 38.46
C VAL A 378 8.17 -11.10 39.59
N LYS A 379 9.51 -11.12 39.51
CA LYS A 379 10.39 -11.49 40.64
C LYS A 379 10.36 -10.42 41.72
N HIS A 380 10.64 -9.16 41.37
CA HIS A 380 10.60 -8.03 42.31
C HIS A 380 9.20 -7.82 42.90
N GLY A 381 8.13 -8.13 42.17
CA GLY A 381 6.75 -8.13 42.68
C GLY A 381 6.42 -9.28 43.65
N LYS A 382 7.22 -10.36 43.68
CA LYS A 382 7.16 -11.40 44.73
C LYS A 382 8.00 -10.99 45.93
N GLU A 383 9.22 -10.50 45.70
CA GLU A 383 10.14 -9.99 46.72
C GLU A 383 9.49 -8.83 47.51
N ALA A 384 8.86 -7.88 46.82
CA ALA A 384 8.11 -6.80 47.43
C ALA A 384 6.98 -7.33 48.32
N LYS A 385 6.17 -8.29 47.85
CA LYS A 385 5.09 -8.91 48.65
C LYS A 385 5.61 -9.66 49.88
N GLU A 386 6.79 -10.24 49.80
CA GLU A 386 7.45 -10.92 50.91
C GLU A 386 8.01 -9.91 51.93
N MET A 387 8.65 -8.83 51.50
CA MET A 387 9.01 -7.71 52.39
C MET A 387 7.76 -7.09 53.04
N ASP A 388 6.67 -6.95 52.27
CA ASP A 388 5.38 -6.45 52.75
C ASP A 388 4.77 -7.40 53.82
N ARG A 389 5.00 -8.72 53.69
CA ARG A 389 4.62 -9.72 54.70
C ARG A 389 5.47 -9.55 55.97
N GLN A 390 6.78 -9.46 55.82
CA GLN A 390 7.72 -9.22 56.93
C GLN A 390 7.43 -7.90 57.66
N ILE A 391 7.06 -6.83 56.94
CA ILE A 391 6.64 -5.54 57.53
C ILE A 391 5.32 -5.67 58.31
N ARG A 392 4.37 -6.51 57.88
CA ARG A 392 3.16 -6.82 58.66
C ARG A 392 3.51 -7.59 59.93
N GLU A 393 4.32 -8.64 59.80
CA GLU A 393 4.77 -9.47 60.93
C GLU A 393 5.57 -8.65 61.96
N LEU A 394 6.42 -7.72 61.52
CA LEU A 394 7.13 -6.77 62.38
C LEU A 394 6.16 -5.79 63.06
N ARG A 395 5.18 -5.21 62.35
CA ARG A 395 4.18 -4.32 62.95
C ARG A 395 3.26 -5.04 63.94
N GLU A 396 2.96 -6.31 63.70
CA GLU A 396 2.22 -7.16 64.64
C GLU A 396 3.06 -7.46 65.89
N ALA A 397 4.36 -7.73 65.72
CA ALA A 397 5.30 -7.87 66.83
C ALA A 397 5.48 -6.56 67.63
N GLU A 398 5.58 -5.40 66.96
CA GLU A 398 5.59 -4.08 67.59
C GLU A 398 4.27 -3.82 68.35
N ALA A 399 3.13 -4.16 67.77
CA ALA A 399 1.83 -4.01 68.44
C ALA A 399 1.64 -4.98 69.62
N VAL A 400 2.24 -6.17 69.59
CA VAL A 400 2.30 -7.07 70.75
C VAL A 400 3.25 -6.52 71.81
N GLY A 401 4.47 -6.10 71.43
CA GLY A 401 5.46 -5.50 72.32
C GLY A 401 4.93 -4.24 72.99
N GLY A 402 4.30 -3.33 72.25
CA GLY A 402 3.62 -2.14 72.77
C GLY A 402 2.57 -2.50 73.83
N ARG A 403 1.71 -3.48 73.58
CA ARG A 403 0.72 -3.97 74.56
C ARG A 403 1.36 -4.63 75.79
N VAL A 404 2.56 -5.20 75.68
CA VAL A 404 3.34 -5.69 76.83
C VAL A 404 3.93 -4.51 77.61
N PHE A 405 4.57 -3.55 76.96
CA PHE A 405 5.09 -2.34 77.60
C PHE A 405 3.99 -1.48 78.25
N GLU A 406 2.79 -1.43 77.67
CA GLU A 406 1.63 -0.75 78.27
C GLU A 406 1.15 -1.45 79.54
N ARG A 407 1.17 -2.78 79.59
CA ARG A 407 0.88 -3.56 80.81
C ARG A 407 1.94 -3.34 81.87
N SER A 408 3.22 -3.49 81.54
CA SER A 408 4.32 -3.22 82.47
C SER A 408 4.34 -1.77 82.97
N ARG A 409 3.87 -0.81 82.16
CA ARG A 409 3.69 0.59 82.55
C ARG A 409 2.40 0.85 83.35
N ALA A 410 1.41 -0.04 83.32
CA ALA A 410 0.28 -0.04 84.24
C ALA A 410 0.70 -0.65 85.59
N GLU A 411 1.31 -1.83 85.55
CA GLU A 411 1.91 -2.52 86.71
C GLU A 411 2.83 -1.57 87.50
N LEU A 412 3.79 -0.92 86.84
CA LEU A 412 4.68 0.07 87.48
C LEU A 412 3.98 1.35 87.98
N ARG A 413 2.75 1.66 87.56
CA ARG A 413 1.94 2.75 88.14
C ARG A 413 1.18 2.27 89.38
N ASP A 414 0.68 1.05 89.35
CA ASP A 414 -0.02 0.44 90.48
C ASP A 414 0.97 0.20 91.63
N ASP A 415 2.20 -0.25 91.32
CA ASP A 415 3.35 -0.30 92.24
C ASP A 415 3.69 1.09 92.80
N ALA A 416 3.79 2.11 91.93
CA ALA A 416 4.08 3.47 92.37
C ALA A 416 2.97 4.08 93.24
N ALA A 417 1.70 3.76 92.98
CA ALA A 417 0.57 4.18 93.81
C ALA A 417 0.58 3.47 95.18
N ALA A 418 1.00 2.20 95.24
CA ALA A 418 1.21 1.50 96.50
C ALA A 418 2.36 2.13 97.31
N GLU A 419 3.48 2.51 96.67
CA GLU A 419 4.56 3.26 97.32
C GLU A 419 4.12 4.67 97.75
N GLU A 420 3.28 5.37 96.97
CA GLU A 420 2.67 6.65 97.40
C GLU A 420 1.76 6.48 98.62
N GLU A 421 1.00 5.38 98.74
CA GLU A 421 0.28 5.03 99.97
C GLU A 421 1.24 4.76 101.14
N HIS A 422 2.34 4.04 100.92
CA HIS A 422 3.35 3.79 101.95
C HIS A 422 4.03 5.09 102.43
N VAL A 423 4.40 5.98 101.51
CA VAL A 423 4.91 7.32 101.83
C VAL A 423 3.85 8.17 102.55
N GLY A 424 2.58 8.10 102.14
CA GLY A 424 1.47 8.79 102.80
C GLY A 424 1.28 8.34 104.26
N ARG A 425 1.40 7.04 104.54
CA ARG A 425 1.36 6.48 105.91
C ARG A 425 2.55 6.98 106.75
N LEU A 426 3.76 7.01 106.18
CA LEU A 426 4.96 7.55 106.83
C LEU A 426 4.87 9.08 107.07
N GLU A 427 4.24 9.82 106.14
CA GLU A 427 3.90 11.24 106.32
C GLU A 427 2.89 11.44 107.47
N GLU A 428 1.88 10.59 107.62
CA GLU A 428 0.98 10.65 108.77
C GLU A 428 1.71 10.40 110.10
N GLU A 429 2.61 9.41 110.16
CA GLU A 429 3.42 9.17 111.36
C GLU A 429 4.32 10.38 111.67
N LYS A 430 4.97 10.95 110.66
CA LYS A 430 5.75 12.20 110.77
C LYS A 430 4.88 13.38 111.26
N ARG A 431 3.64 13.52 110.77
CA ARG A 431 2.69 14.55 111.24
C ARG A 431 2.25 14.30 112.69
N ARG A 432 2.00 13.05 113.09
CA ARG A 432 1.69 12.67 114.50
C ARG A 432 2.87 12.97 115.43
N LEU A 433 4.11 12.74 115.00
CA LEU A 433 5.32 13.09 115.75
C LEU A 433 5.53 14.61 115.82
N ALA A 434 5.29 15.34 114.73
CA ALA A 434 5.33 16.80 114.72
C ALA A 434 4.26 17.42 115.64
N GLY A 435 3.04 16.88 115.66
CA GLY A 435 2.00 17.32 116.60
C GLY A 435 2.43 17.19 118.07
N ARG A 436 3.09 16.08 118.44
CA ARG A 436 3.66 15.90 119.79
C ARG A 436 4.79 16.90 120.10
N LEU A 437 5.55 17.33 119.09
CA LEU A 437 6.57 18.36 119.23
C LEU A 437 5.95 19.75 119.45
N GLU A 438 4.93 20.12 118.66
CA GLU A 438 4.25 21.41 118.82
C GLU A 438 3.43 21.48 120.13
N GLU A 439 2.84 20.37 120.61
CA GLU A 439 2.26 20.32 121.96
C GLU A 439 3.29 20.59 123.06
N ALA A 440 4.53 20.12 122.89
CA ALA A 440 5.61 20.42 123.83
C ALA A 440 6.03 21.90 123.76
N LYS A 441 6.12 22.49 122.56
CA LYS A 441 6.37 23.94 122.41
C LYS A 441 5.26 24.80 122.98
N ARG A 442 3.99 24.47 122.73
CA ARG A 442 2.85 25.29 123.19
C ARG A 442 2.81 25.42 124.71
N ARG A 443 3.17 24.36 125.45
CA ARG A 443 3.33 24.38 126.92
C ARG A 443 4.45 25.32 127.39
N GLN A 444 5.48 25.52 126.57
CA GLN A 444 6.56 26.48 126.81
C GLN A 444 6.15 27.92 126.40
N GLU A 445 5.37 28.08 125.34
CA GLU A 445 4.81 29.38 124.92
C GLU A 445 3.76 29.90 125.90
N GLU A 446 2.90 29.04 126.46
CA GLU A 446 1.95 29.38 127.53
C GLU A 446 2.66 29.94 128.77
N HIS A 447 3.86 29.43 129.09
CA HIS A 447 4.71 29.97 130.17
C HIS A 447 5.27 31.37 129.83
N VAL A 448 5.48 31.70 128.55
CA VAL A 448 5.95 33.02 128.11
C VAL A 448 4.80 34.03 128.01
N ALA A 449 3.66 33.63 127.46
CA ALA A 449 2.47 34.48 127.30
C ALA A 449 1.95 35.02 128.65
N LYS A 450 2.06 34.22 129.72
CA LYS A 450 1.72 34.66 131.07
C LYS A 450 2.56 35.85 131.56
N VAL A 451 3.82 35.96 131.13
CA VAL A 451 4.73 37.06 131.54
C VAL A 451 4.47 38.34 130.75
N THR A 452 3.91 38.24 129.54
CA THR A 452 3.61 39.41 128.70
C THR A 452 2.24 40.03 128.99
N ALA A 453 1.29 39.26 129.54
CA ALA A 453 -0.03 39.76 129.95
C ALA A 453 0.07 40.88 130.99
N ASP A 454 0.89 40.69 132.03
CA ASP A 454 1.07 41.62 133.17
C ASP A 454 1.59 43.03 132.76
N ILE A 455 2.01 43.21 131.50
CA ILE A 455 2.54 44.47 130.95
C ILE A 455 1.45 45.26 130.18
N GLY A 456 0.39 44.60 129.71
CA GLY A 456 -0.59 45.18 128.77
C GLY A 456 -1.58 46.18 129.39
N ASP A 457 -2.04 45.90 130.61
CA ASP A 457 -3.19 46.59 131.24
C ASP A 457 -2.97 48.09 131.55
N ALA A 458 -1.74 48.58 131.44
CA ALA A 458 -1.42 50.00 131.62
C ALA A 458 -1.81 50.89 130.41
N GLY A 459 -2.02 50.32 129.22
CA GLY A 459 -2.02 51.07 127.95
C GLY A 459 -3.36 51.56 127.38
N THR A 460 -4.50 51.09 127.91
CA THR A 460 -5.81 51.22 127.24
C THR A 460 -6.54 52.54 127.51
N ARG A 461 -6.33 53.15 128.68
CA ARG A 461 -7.25 54.13 129.29
C ARG A 461 -7.24 55.57 128.73
N TYR A 462 -6.60 55.82 127.58
CA TYR A 462 -6.34 57.19 127.07
C TYR A 462 -6.91 57.50 125.67
N ARG A 463 -7.49 56.53 124.94
CA ARG A 463 -7.78 56.69 123.50
C ARG A 463 -9.26 56.81 123.09
N GLU A 464 -10.21 56.59 123.99
CA GLU A 464 -11.61 56.31 123.60
C GLU A 464 -12.51 57.55 123.39
N LEU A 465 -12.06 58.77 123.76
CA LEU A 465 -12.92 59.97 123.82
C LEU A 465 -12.77 60.95 122.64
N ARG A 466 -12.58 60.49 121.38
CA ARG A 466 -12.22 61.42 120.29
C ARG A 466 -12.60 61.10 118.82
N GLY A 467 -13.78 60.53 118.52
CA GLY A 467 -14.24 60.52 117.10
C GLY A 467 -15.54 59.77 116.78
N GLU A 468 -16.68 60.47 116.81
CA GLU A 468 -18.00 59.97 116.36
C GLU A 468 -18.64 60.90 115.29
N GLU A 469 -18.05 61.03 114.09
CA GLU A 469 -18.49 62.06 113.10
C GLU A 469 -18.45 61.63 111.59
N ALA A 470 -19.60 61.17 111.04
CA ALA A 470 -20.16 61.25 109.65
C ALA A 470 -19.43 60.73 108.35
N ALA A 471 -20.01 60.80 107.11
CA ALA A 471 -20.94 59.84 106.41
C ALA A 471 -21.21 60.10 104.85
N LEU A 472 -21.83 59.14 104.07
CA LEU A 472 -22.56 59.20 102.70
C LEU A 472 -21.80 59.14 101.30
N ARG A 473 -22.34 58.96 100.02
CA ARG A 473 -23.38 58.11 99.28
C ARG A 473 -23.39 58.17 97.67
N GLU A 474 -23.49 57.01 96.94
CA GLU A 474 -24.40 56.61 95.76
C GLU A 474 -24.25 56.87 94.18
N ARG A 475 -25.29 56.60 93.30
CA ARG A 475 -25.34 56.22 91.79
C ARG A 475 -26.75 56.40 90.95
N ARG A 476 -26.89 56.81 89.60
CA ARG A 476 -27.96 56.55 88.43
C ARG A 476 -29.00 57.60 87.67
N PRO A 477 -29.61 57.39 86.40
CA PRO A 477 -30.47 58.30 85.43
C PRO A 477 -31.74 57.70 84.55
N ALA A 478 -32.49 58.17 83.44
CA ALA A 478 -33.22 59.40 82.79
C ALA A 478 -34.03 59.23 81.35
N SER A 479 -35.13 59.99 80.86
CA SER A 479 -35.84 59.99 79.44
C SER A 479 -37.11 60.98 79.03
N ALA A 480 -37.66 61.17 77.73
CA ALA A 480 -38.89 62.03 77.20
C ALA A 480 -39.48 62.00 75.65
N ALA A 481 -40.68 62.61 75.17
CA ALA A 481 -41.29 62.80 73.71
C ALA A 481 -42.71 63.62 73.39
N ASP A 482 -43.19 63.99 72.10
CA ASP A 482 -44.32 65.00 71.63
C ASP A 482 -45.15 64.95 70.17
N GLU A 483 -46.32 65.69 69.83
CA GLU A 483 -47.21 65.84 68.49
C GLU A 483 -48.24 67.14 68.31
N LEU A 484 -49.27 67.58 67.41
CA LEU A 484 -50.10 67.37 66.06
C LEU A 484 -51.24 68.53 65.60
N GLU A 485 -51.85 68.75 64.32
CA GLU A 485 -53.08 69.70 63.88
C GLU A 485 -53.68 69.85 62.33
N ALA A 486 -54.93 70.42 61.92
CA ALA A 486 -55.50 70.90 60.50
C ALA A 486 -57.01 71.55 60.15
N GLU A 487 -57.35 72.18 58.92
CA GLU A 487 -58.66 72.32 58.00
C GLU A 487 -59.69 73.62 57.74
N ARG A 488 -60.57 73.79 56.62
CA ARG A 488 -61.93 74.62 56.29
C ARG A 488 -62.33 75.49 54.92
N GLY A 489 -63.65 75.75 54.45
CA GLY A 489 -64.24 76.86 53.47
C GLY A 489 -65.55 76.78 52.43
N ARG A 490 -66.36 77.84 51.90
CA ARG A 490 -67.44 77.94 50.70
C ARG A 490 -68.54 79.16 50.39
N LYS A 491 -69.16 79.41 49.12
CA LYS A 491 -70.63 79.84 48.58
C LYS A 491 -71.22 81.24 47.88
N GLU A 492 -72.32 81.25 46.97
CA GLU A 492 -73.53 82.24 46.55
C GLU A 492 -73.85 83.23 45.24
N ALA A 493 -75.15 83.55 44.73
CA ALA A 493 -75.66 84.54 43.58
C ALA A 493 -77.25 84.82 43.20
N GLU A 494 -77.77 85.89 42.41
CA GLU A 494 -79.16 86.04 41.67
C GLU A 494 -79.60 87.35 40.76
N ARG A 495 -80.68 87.30 39.87
CA ARG A 495 -81.71 88.30 39.26
C ARG A 495 -81.79 88.88 37.78
N ARG A 496 -83.04 89.08 37.21
CA ARG A 496 -83.45 89.71 35.88
C ARG A 496 -84.99 90.02 35.69
N GLU A 497 -85.40 90.59 34.51
CA GLU A 497 -86.76 90.70 33.83
C GLU A 497 -87.60 92.02 33.87
N GLU A 498 -88.08 92.52 32.68
CA GLU A 498 -89.34 93.31 32.45
C GLU A 498 -89.58 93.83 30.99
N ALA A 499 -88.56 93.99 30.14
CA ALA A 499 -88.56 94.95 29.02
C ALA A 499 -89.29 94.62 27.69
N GLU A 500 -90.14 93.59 27.62
CA GLU A 500 -90.39 92.86 26.36
C GLU A 500 -91.34 93.53 25.33
N ARG A 501 -92.23 94.45 25.73
CA ARG A 501 -93.40 94.82 24.89
C ARG A 501 -93.12 95.72 23.69
N CYS A 502 -91.96 96.38 23.60
CA CYS A 502 -91.61 97.21 22.44
C CYS A 502 -91.15 96.39 21.21
N ALA A 503 -91.02 95.06 21.32
CA ALA A 503 -90.40 94.22 20.30
C ALA A 503 -91.31 93.89 19.09
N ALA A 504 -92.62 94.10 19.17
CA ALA A 504 -93.58 93.49 18.24
C ALA A 504 -93.56 94.08 16.81
N GLU A 505 -93.52 95.40 16.67
CA GLU A 505 -93.71 96.07 15.37
C GLU A 505 -92.41 96.25 14.58
N THR A 506 -91.27 96.36 15.28
CA THR A 506 -89.94 96.29 14.64
C THR A 506 -89.64 94.89 14.09
N ALA A 507 -90.19 93.84 14.70
CA ALA A 507 -89.87 92.46 14.35
C ALA A 507 -90.37 92.03 12.96
N SER A 508 -91.48 92.56 12.44
CA SER A 508 -92.00 92.16 11.12
C SER A 508 -91.14 92.71 9.97
N ALA A 509 -90.76 93.98 10.04
CA ALA A 509 -89.84 94.61 9.10
C ALA A 509 -88.41 94.09 9.24
N ALA A 510 -87.98 93.72 10.45
CA ALA A 510 -86.70 93.04 10.67
C ALA A 510 -86.66 91.67 9.97
N ARG A 511 -87.66 90.79 10.20
CA ARG A 511 -87.69 89.43 9.64
C ARG A 511 -87.53 89.39 8.12
N SER A 512 -88.30 90.19 7.38
CA SER A 512 -88.19 90.24 5.91
C SER A 512 -86.82 90.72 5.40
N ARG A 513 -86.06 91.48 6.22
CA ARG A 513 -84.70 91.91 5.90
C ARG A 513 -83.63 90.93 6.38
N GLU A 514 -83.85 90.26 7.52
CA GLU A 514 -83.02 89.15 7.98
C GLU A 514 -83.10 87.97 7.02
N GLU A 515 -84.29 87.60 6.55
CA GLU A 515 -84.50 86.48 5.61
C GLU A 515 -83.66 86.68 4.34
N LYS A 516 -83.63 87.90 3.78
CA LYS A 516 -82.78 88.24 2.62
C LYS A 516 -81.30 88.47 2.93
N LEU A 517 -80.93 88.59 4.20
CA LEU A 517 -79.52 88.56 4.61
C LEU A 517 -79.07 87.11 4.79
N ARG A 518 -79.88 86.26 5.44
CA ARG A 518 -79.65 84.81 5.56
C ARG A 518 -79.57 84.14 4.19
N GLU A 519 -80.47 84.44 3.25
CA GLU A 519 -80.38 83.94 1.87
C GLU A 519 -79.07 84.33 1.15
N LEU A 520 -78.40 85.41 1.56
CA LEU A 520 -77.10 85.84 1.02
C LEU A 520 -75.91 85.27 1.82
N GLU A 521 -76.01 85.22 3.14
CA GLU A 521 -75.04 84.59 4.05
C GLU A 521 -74.92 83.08 3.72
N GLU A 522 -76.04 82.37 3.56
CA GLU A 522 -76.07 80.96 3.11
C GLU A 522 -75.46 80.77 1.70
N GLN A 523 -75.56 81.76 0.82
CA GLN A 523 -74.93 81.72 -0.51
C GLN A 523 -73.43 82.06 -0.47
N GLU A 524 -73.00 82.94 0.44
CA GLU A 524 -71.60 83.29 0.63
C GLU A 524 -70.85 82.16 1.35
N GLU A 525 -71.44 81.56 2.40
CA GLU A 525 -70.94 80.34 3.05
C GLU A 525 -70.84 79.16 2.07
N ALA A 526 -71.86 78.90 1.26
CA ALA A 526 -71.80 77.84 0.23
C ALA A 526 -70.72 78.08 -0.84
N LEU A 527 -70.39 79.34 -1.13
CA LEU A 527 -69.29 79.70 -2.04
C LEU A 527 -67.92 79.58 -1.36
N GLU A 528 -67.79 79.90 -0.07
CA GLU A 528 -66.57 79.64 0.72
C GLU A 528 -66.32 78.14 0.87
N GLU A 529 -67.33 77.33 1.18
CA GLU A 529 -67.21 75.86 1.22
C GLU A 529 -66.78 75.29 -0.15
N ALA A 530 -67.38 75.76 -1.25
CA ALA A 530 -67.00 75.34 -2.60
C ALA A 530 -65.56 75.76 -2.96
N ALA A 531 -65.12 76.94 -2.51
CA ALA A 531 -63.75 77.42 -2.68
C ALA A 531 -62.76 76.61 -1.84
N ALA A 532 -63.10 76.27 -0.59
CA ALA A 532 -62.31 75.42 0.29
C ALA A 532 -62.16 74.00 -0.27
N ALA A 533 -63.25 73.38 -0.72
CA ALA A 533 -63.24 72.08 -1.40
C ALA A 533 -62.37 72.10 -2.68
N CYS A 534 -62.46 73.17 -3.48
CA CYS A 534 -61.56 73.36 -4.63
C CYS A 534 -60.09 73.54 -4.22
N GLY A 535 -59.82 74.16 -3.06
CA GLY A 535 -58.49 74.26 -2.47
C GLY A 535 -57.94 72.89 -2.04
N GLU A 536 -58.76 72.10 -1.35
CA GLU A 536 -58.43 70.74 -0.95
C GLU A 536 -58.14 69.82 -2.14
N GLU A 537 -59.00 69.78 -3.16
CA GLU A 537 -58.75 68.94 -4.34
C GLU A 537 -57.49 69.36 -5.11
N ARG A 538 -57.17 70.66 -5.17
CA ARG A 538 -55.89 71.13 -5.71
C ARG A 538 -54.70 70.67 -4.86
N ALA A 539 -54.84 70.61 -3.53
CA ALA A 539 -53.79 70.09 -2.64
C ALA A 539 -53.64 68.56 -2.75
N ARG A 540 -54.75 67.81 -2.81
CA ARG A 540 -54.80 66.35 -3.04
C ARG A 540 -54.15 66.01 -4.39
N HIS A 541 -54.47 66.76 -5.45
CA HIS A 541 -53.87 66.58 -6.78
C HIS A 541 -52.36 66.88 -6.79
N ARG A 542 -51.89 67.94 -6.11
CA ARG A 542 -50.44 68.23 -5.98
C ARG A 542 -49.70 67.08 -5.30
N ARG A 543 -50.16 66.63 -4.12
CA ARG A 543 -49.58 65.48 -3.40
C ARG A 543 -49.54 64.21 -4.25
N SER A 544 -50.61 63.94 -5.00
CA SER A 544 -50.68 62.79 -5.93
C SER A 544 -49.67 62.91 -7.08
N SER A 545 -49.46 64.12 -7.61
CA SER A 545 -48.46 64.40 -8.65
C SER A 545 -47.03 64.28 -8.13
N GLU A 546 -46.76 64.80 -6.93
CA GLU A 546 -45.48 64.69 -6.21
C GLU A 546 -45.11 63.21 -5.99
N LEU A 547 -46.01 62.43 -5.37
CA LEU A 547 -45.84 60.97 -5.21
C LEU A 547 -45.63 60.26 -6.56
N THR A 548 -46.39 60.63 -7.59
CA THR A 548 -46.22 60.07 -8.95
C THR A 548 -44.83 60.38 -9.53
N SER A 549 -44.24 61.52 -9.19
CA SER A 549 -42.88 61.87 -9.59
C SER A 549 -41.82 61.06 -8.83
N GLU A 550 -41.99 60.86 -7.51
CA GLU A 550 -41.11 60.01 -6.69
C GLU A 550 -41.13 58.55 -7.16
N PHE A 551 -42.32 57.98 -7.41
CA PHE A 551 -42.46 56.63 -7.95
C PHE A 551 -41.78 56.50 -9.33
N ARG A 552 -41.79 57.56 -10.17
CA ARG A 552 -41.05 57.57 -11.44
C ARG A 552 -39.53 57.60 -11.22
N SER A 553 -39.02 58.37 -10.25
CA SER A 553 -37.59 58.39 -9.90
C SER A 553 -37.12 57.03 -9.38
N ARG A 554 -37.79 56.51 -8.33
CA ARG A 554 -37.50 55.18 -7.75
C ARG A 554 -37.58 54.06 -8.79
N ARG A 555 -38.57 54.09 -9.70
CA ARG A 555 -38.66 53.15 -10.83
C ARG A 555 -37.50 53.27 -11.82
N SER A 556 -36.91 54.46 -12.00
CA SER A 556 -35.71 54.66 -12.83
C SER A 556 -34.43 54.14 -12.14
N GLU A 557 -34.32 54.36 -10.83
CA GLU A 557 -33.22 53.89 -9.99
C GLU A 557 -33.23 52.36 -9.87
N LEU A 558 -34.39 51.76 -9.57
CA LEU A 558 -34.57 50.31 -9.53
C LEU A 558 -34.23 49.66 -10.88
N LYS A 559 -34.62 50.27 -12.02
CA LYS A 559 -34.22 49.79 -13.35
C LYS A 559 -32.70 49.86 -13.58
N ARG A 560 -32.03 50.88 -13.04
CA ARG A 560 -30.56 51.01 -13.08
C ARG A 560 -29.88 49.94 -12.22
N CYS A 561 -30.41 49.70 -11.02
CA CYS A 561 -29.91 48.68 -10.08
C CYS A 561 -30.12 47.25 -10.63
N VAL A 562 -31.32 46.92 -11.11
CA VAL A 562 -31.62 45.62 -11.75
C VAL A 562 -30.73 45.36 -12.96
N ARG A 563 -30.38 46.40 -13.76
CA ARG A 563 -29.41 46.23 -14.84
C ARG A 563 -28.00 45.94 -14.31
N GLY A 564 -27.50 46.74 -13.36
CA GLY A 564 -26.18 46.50 -12.75
C GLY A 564 -26.08 45.14 -12.04
N LEU A 565 -27.14 44.68 -11.37
CA LEU A 565 -27.21 43.35 -10.76
C LEU A 565 -27.19 42.23 -11.81
N ARG A 566 -27.84 42.40 -12.97
CA ARG A 566 -27.76 41.45 -14.09
C ARG A 566 -26.36 41.41 -14.71
N GLU A 567 -25.73 42.57 -14.90
CA GLU A 567 -24.35 42.70 -15.39
C GLU A 567 -23.35 42.04 -14.42
N ASN A 568 -23.49 42.30 -13.11
CA ASN A 568 -22.68 41.67 -12.06
C ASN A 568 -22.92 40.15 -11.99
N THR A 569 -24.18 39.69 -11.98
CA THR A 569 -24.52 38.26 -11.98
C THR A 569 -23.95 37.55 -13.20
N ALA A 570 -24.02 38.15 -14.39
CA ALA A 570 -23.39 37.60 -15.59
C ALA A 570 -21.85 37.52 -15.45
N SER A 571 -21.21 38.54 -14.91
CA SER A 571 -19.75 38.54 -14.67
C SER A 571 -19.30 37.50 -13.64
N LEU A 572 -20.14 37.17 -12.65
CA LEU A 572 -19.87 36.16 -11.63
C LEU A 572 -20.18 34.73 -12.11
N LEU A 573 -21.19 34.55 -12.98
CA LEU A 573 -21.53 33.25 -13.56
C LEU A 573 -20.54 32.82 -14.65
N ARG A 574 -19.98 33.76 -15.41
CA ARG A 574 -19.06 33.45 -16.52
C ARG A 574 -17.83 32.62 -16.08
N PRO A 575 -17.06 32.97 -15.04
CA PRO A 575 -15.97 32.11 -14.54
C PRO A 575 -16.43 30.72 -14.08
N LYS A 576 -17.68 30.59 -13.58
CA LYS A 576 -18.28 29.30 -13.18
C LYS A 576 -18.63 28.44 -14.40
N GLU A 577 -18.98 29.05 -15.53
CA GLU A 577 -19.20 28.37 -16.82
C GLU A 577 -17.87 27.99 -17.48
N GLU A 578 -16.88 28.88 -17.47
CA GLU A 578 -15.51 28.62 -17.95
C GLU A 578 -14.84 27.49 -17.14
N LEU A 579 -14.98 27.47 -15.80
CA LEU A 579 -14.55 26.37 -14.94
C LEU A 579 -15.32 25.07 -15.19
N ARG A 580 -16.62 25.12 -15.50
CA ARG A 580 -17.40 23.92 -15.87
C ARG A 580 -16.92 23.34 -17.20
N ALA A 581 -16.61 24.18 -18.19
CA ALA A 581 -16.04 23.75 -19.46
C ALA A 581 -14.64 23.14 -19.27
N ALA A 582 -13.78 23.77 -18.46
CA ALA A 582 -12.46 23.23 -18.13
C ALA A 582 -12.55 21.87 -17.38
N LEU A 583 -13.48 21.73 -16.43
CA LEU A 583 -13.73 20.45 -15.75
C LEU A 583 -14.30 19.38 -16.68
N ALA A 584 -15.13 19.76 -17.66
CA ALA A 584 -15.62 18.83 -18.68
C ALA A 584 -14.48 18.36 -19.60
N ALA A 585 -13.62 19.27 -20.06
CA ALA A 585 -12.45 18.95 -20.88
C ALA A 585 -11.43 18.06 -20.14
N LEU A 586 -11.14 18.36 -18.86
CA LEU A 586 -10.28 17.54 -18.01
C LEU A 586 -10.87 16.13 -17.78
N ARG A 587 -12.20 16.01 -17.62
CA ARG A 587 -12.88 14.71 -17.50
C ARG A 587 -12.87 13.93 -18.81
N GLY A 588 -13.01 14.62 -19.96
CA GLY A 588 -12.84 14.04 -21.29
C GLY A 588 -11.44 13.44 -21.45
N GLY A 589 -10.40 14.26 -21.37
CA GLY A 589 -9.02 13.80 -21.51
C GLY A 589 -8.60 12.74 -20.48
N ALA A 590 -9.18 12.75 -19.27
CA ALA A 590 -8.98 11.67 -18.30
C ALA A 590 -9.68 10.35 -18.70
N ALA A 591 -10.88 10.41 -19.27
CA ALA A 591 -11.58 9.25 -19.82
C ALA A 591 -10.88 8.70 -21.06
N ASP A 592 -10.41 9.57 -21.96
CA ASP A 592 -9.64 9.20 -23.15
C ASP A 592 -8.32 8.51 -22.75
N ALA A 593 -7.56 9.10 -21.82
CA ALA A 593 -6.33 8.50 -21.29
C ALA A 593 -6.57 7.18 -20.52
N LEU A 594 -7.73 6.99 -19.89
CA LEU A 594 -8.13 5.70 -19.33
C LEU A 594 -8.48 4.68 -20.42
N GLY A 595 -9.12 5.11 -21.52
CA GLY A 595 -9.38 4.29 -22.70
C GLY A 595 -8.10 3.83 -23.39
N GLU A 596 -7.13 4.73 -23.61
CA GLU A 596 -5.80 4.40 -24.13
C GLU A 596 -5.07 3.40 -23.23
N ARG A 597 -5.11 3.61 -21.90
CA ARG A 597 -4.49 2.68 -20.93
C ARG A 597 -5.17 1.31 -20.92
N ALA A 598 -6.50 1.25 -21.01
CA ALA A 598 -7.24 0.00 -21.09
C ALA A 598 -6.93 -0.76 -22.40
N ALA A 599 -6.85 -0.05 -23.53
CA ALA A 599 -6.45 -0.62 -24.82
C ALA A 599 -5.00 -1.14 -24.80
N ALA A 600 -4.09 -0.40 -24.15
CA ALA A 600 -2.70 -0.84 -23.96
C ALA A 600 -2.59 -2.06 -23.05
N LEU A 601 -3.37 -2.13 -21.96
CA LEU A 601 -3.44 -3.29 -21.07
C LEU A 601 -3.95 -4.53 -21.81
N MET A 602 -5.08 -4.44 -22.52
CA MET A 602 -5.61 -5.56 -23.32
C MET A 602 -4.60 -6.03 -24.39
N ALA A 603 -3.86 -5.11 -25.01
CA ALA A 603 -2.80 -5.47 -25.97
C ALA A 603 -1.61 -6.18 -25.32
N VAL A 604 -1.27 -5.87 -24.06
CA VAL A 604 -0.25 -6.58 -23.28
C VAL A 604 -0.77 -7.94 -22.81
N GLU A 605 -2.02 -8.03 -22.35
CA GLU A 605 -2.66 -9.30 -21.96
C GLU A 605 -2.69 -10.29 -23.12
N VAL A 606 -3.13 -9.86 -24.31
CA VAL A 606 -3.09 -10.69 -25.53
C VAL A 606 -1.66 -11.13 -25.87
N ALA A 607 -0.68 -10.24 -25.78
CA ALA A 607 0.72 -10.59 -26.02
C ALA A 607 1.26 -11.61 -25.00
N VAL A 608 0.86 -11.51 -23.72
CA VAL A 608 1.22 -12.48 -22.67
C VAL A 608 0.57 -13.84 -22.92
N TYR A 609 -0.69 -13.89 -23.36
CA TYR A 609 -1.34 -15.16 -23.76
C TYR A 609 -0.66 -15.78 -25.00
N ASP A 610 -0.33 -14.98 -26.01
CA ASP A 610 0.40 -15.44 -27.20
C ASP A 610 1.80 -15.97 -26.85
N ASP A 611 2.54 -15.28 -25.98
CA ASP A 611 3.89 -15.71 -25.56
C ASP A 611 3.84 -16.92 -24.63
N ALA A 612 2.82 -17.06 -23.78
CA ALA A 612 2.57 -18.29 -23.03
C ALA A 612 2.30 -19.49 -23.95
N ALA A 613 1.47 -19.32 -24.99
CA ALA A 613 1.21 -20.36 -25.99
C ALA A 613 2.48 -20.76 -26.78
N LYS A 614 3.36 -19.79 -27.09
CA LYS A 614 4.68 -20.06 -27.70
C LYS A 614 5.60 -20.80 -26.73
N LEU A 615 5.60 -20.47 -25.45
CA LEU A 615 6.41 -21.15 -24.42
C LEU A 615 5.97 -22.61 -24.23
N GLU A 616 4.66 -22.90 -24.23
CA GLU A 616 4.15 -24.27 -24.21
C GLU A 616 4.60 -25.07 -25.45
N LEU A 617 4.49 -24.49 -26.65
CA LEU A 617 4.99 -25.13 -27.88
C LEU A 617 6.50 -25.43 -27.81
N VAL A 618 7.29 -24.49 -27.29
CA VAL A 618 8.73 -24.67 -27.04
C VAL A 618 8.99 -25.71 -25.95
N GLY A 619 8.13 -25.84 -24.94
CA GLY A 619 8.18 -26.90 -23.93
C GLY A 619 7.93 -28.29 -24.50
N VAL A 620 6.94 -28.42 -25.39
CA VAL A 620 6.63 -29.66 -26.12
C VAL A 620 7.79 -30.08 -27.02
N GLU A 621 8.32 -29.17 -27.84
CA GLU A 621 9.46 -29.49 -28.73
C GLU A 621 10.76 -29.76 -27.95
N ASN A 622 11.04 -29.04 -26.85
CA ASN A 622 12.16 -29.38 -25.97
C ASN A 622 12.00 -30.79 -25.35
N SER A 623 10.78 -31.18 -24.99
CA SER A 623 10.50 -32.52 -24.45
C SER A 623 10.69 -33.60 -25.52
N ARG A 624 10.26 -33.34 -26.76
CA ARG A 624 10.48 -34.18 -27.94
C ARG A 624 11.98 -34.33 -28.27
N LEU A 625 12.74 -33.24 -28.24
CA LEU A 625 14.19 -33.24 -28.46
C LEU A 625 14.93 -34.01 -27.36
N ARG A 626 14.57 -33.80 -26.08
CA ARG A 626 15.12 -34.57 -24.94
C ARG A 626 14.87 -36.07 -25.10
N LEU A 627 13.66 -36.46 -25.49
CA LEU A 627 13.34 -37.86 -25.79
C LEU A 627 14.19 -38.42 -26.93
N ARG A 628 14.40 -37.66 -28.01
CA ARG A 628 15.23 -38.13 -29.14
C ARG A 628 16.72 -38.21 -28.79
N VAL A 629 17.25 -37.27 -28.01
CA VAL A 629 18.63 -37.32 -27.47
C VAL A 629 18.82 -38.54 -26.58
N ARG A 630 17.83 -38.85 -25.72
CA ARG A 630 17.84 -40.07 -24.90
C ARG A 630 17.88 -41.35 -25.76
N GLN A 631 16.99 -41.47 -26.74
CA GLN A 631 16.98 -42.59 -27.68
C GLN A 631 18.34 -42.76 -28.38
N MET A 632 18.92 -41.69 -28.93
CA MET A 632 20.23 -41.75 -29.57
C MET A 632 21.36 -42.12 -28.60
N THR A 633 21.24 -41.78 -27.31
CA THR A 633 22.21 -42.18 -26.28
C THR A 633 22.10 -43.68 -25.99
N GLU A 634 20.88 -44.19 -25.82
CA GLU A 634 20.58 -45.62 -25.61
C GLU A 634 21.01 -46.46 -26.85
N GLU A 635 20.78 -45.95 -28.07
CA GLU A 635 21.29 -46.52 -29.33
C GLU A 635 22.84 -46.55 -29.37
N LEU A 636 23.51 -45.45 -28.99
CA LEU A 636 24.98 -45.36 -28.96
C LEU A 636 25.61 -46.26 -27.91
N ASP A 637 25.03 -46.40 -26.72
CA ASP A 637 25.55 -47.29 -25.68
C ASP A 637 25.31 -48.77 -26.03
N GLY A 638 24.16 -49.12 -26.63
CA GLY A 638 23.95 -50.44 -27.22
C GLY A 638 24.98 -50.78 -28.31
N ALA A 639 25.36 -49.80 -29.15
CA ALA A 639 26.41 -49.96 -30.15
C ALA A 639 27.82 -50.07 -29.53
N ARG A 640 28.13 -49.30 -28.49
CA ARG A 640 29.38 -49.39 -27.71
C ARG A 640 29.53 -50.76 -27.06
N GLU A 641 28.47 -51.27 -26.44
CA GLU A 641 28.44 -52.62 -25.88
C GLU A 641 28.65 -53.69 -26.95
N ALA A 642 27.94 -53.60 -28.10
CA ALA A 642 28.08 -54.54 -29.19
C ALA A 642 29.51 -54.56 -29.75
N GLY A 643 30.14 -53.39 -29.90
CA GLY A 643 31.56 -53.28 -30.21
C GLY A 643 32.46 -53.87 -29.11
N GLY A 644 32.09 -53.74 -27.84
CA GLY A 644 32.77 -54.37 -26.71
C GLY A 644 32.62 -55.89 -26.64
N ARG A 645 31.47 -56.44 -27.05
CA ARG A 645 31.24 -57.88 -27.24
C ARG A 645 32.12 -58.41 -28.36
N ARG A 646 32.02 -57.84 -29.58
CA ARG A 646 32.86 -58.17 -30.74
C ARG A 646 34.37 -58.09 -30.45
N ARG A 647 34.85 -57.08 -29.73
CA ARG A 647 36.27 -56.97 -29.32
C ARG A 647 36.71 -58.05 -28.31
N ARG A 648 35.81 -58.54 -27.46
CA ARG A 648 36.10 -59.67 -26.55
C ARG A 648 36.07 -61.00 -27.28
N GLU A 649 35.15 -61.18 -28.23
CA GLU A 649 35.08 -62.33 -29.13
C GLU A 649 36.34 -62.43 -30.00
N ALA A 650 36.74 -61.34 -30.66
CA ALA A 650 37.98 -61.28 -31.45
C ALA A 650 39.21 -61.69 -30.61
N ARG A 651 39.39 -61.08 -29.43
CA ARG A 651 40.49 -61.44 -28.50
C ARG A 651 40.44 -62.88 -27.99
N ARG A 652 39.26 -63.51 -27.94
CA ARG A 652 39.12 -64.93 -27.60
C ARG A 652 39.52 -65.81 -28.78
N LEU A 653 39.18 -65.43 -30.01
CA LEU A 653 39.58 -66.11 -31.24
C LEU A 653 41.08 -65.98 -31.52
N GLU A 654 41.66 -64.79 -31.31
CA GLU A 654 43.10 -64.52 -31.37
C GLU A 654 43.89 -65.45 -30.43
N ARG A 655 43.55 -65.45 -29.13
CA ARG A 655 44.18 -66.36 -28.14
C ARG A 655 43.95 -67.83 -28.45
N GLY A 656 42.77 -68.19 -28.95
CA GLY A 656 42.46 -69.55 -29.40
C GLY A 656 43.41 -69.98 -30.52
N SER A 657 43.50 -69.16 -31.57
CA SER A 657 44.40 -69.37 -32.70
C SER A 657 45.87 -69.44 -32.26
N GLU A 658 46.34 -68.54 -31.40
CA GLU A 658 47.69 -68.61 -30.82
C GLU A 658 47.91 -69.91 -30.04
N SER A 659 46.95 -70.34 -29.21
CA SER A 659 47.10 -71.59 -28.43
C SER A 659 47.12 -72.83 -29.31
N SER A 660 46.32 -72.87 -30.38
CA SER A 660 46.36 -73.94 -31.38
C SER A 660 47.64 -73.90 -32.22
N LEU A 661 48.15 -72.73 -32.58
CA LEU A 661 49.42 -72.59 -33.32
C LEU A 661 50.64 -72.96 -32.47
N ARG A 662 50.59 -72.73 -31.15
CA ARG A 662 51.60 -73.24 -30.21
C ARG A 662 51.49 -74.76 -30.10
N SER A 663 50.33 -75.30 -29.71
CA SER A 663 50.12 -76.75 -29.61
C SER A 663 50.44 -77.53 -30.89
N LEU A 664 50.18 -76.96 -32.08
CA LEU A 664 50.59 -77.54 -33.36
C LEU A 664 52.10 -77.48 -33.58
N ARG A 665 52.79 -76.40 -33.16
CA ARG A 665 54.25 -76.32 -33.20
C ARG A 665 54.88 -77.30 -32.22
N ASP A 666 54.39 -77.34 -30.98
CA ASP A 666 54.88 -78.20 -29.92
C ASP A 666 54.77 -79.67 -30.37
N ALA A 667 53.62 -80.08 -30.93
CA ALA A 667 53.43 -81.40 -31.53
C ALA A 667 54.33 -81.66 -32.76
N TRP A 668 54.57 -80.66 -33.63
CA TRP A 668 55.52 -80.79 -34.74
C TRP A 668 56.98 -80.91 -34.28
N GLU A 669 57.34 -80.28 -33.15
CA GLU A 669 58.66 -80.40 -32.53
C GLU A 669 58.82 -81.76 -31.82
N GLU A 670 57.76 -82.29 -31.22
CA GLU A 670 57.68 -83.67 -30.70
C GLU A 670 57.78 -84.72 -31.82
N ASP A 671 56.99 -84.61 -32.90
CA ASP A 671 57.06 -85.50 -34.08
C ASP A 671 58.46 -85.45 -34.73
N ALA A 672 59.06 -84.26 -34.84
CA ALA A 672 60.42 -84.10 -35.36
C ALA A 672 61.48 -84.66 -34.40
N ALA A 673 61.26 -84.60 -33.09
CA ALA A 673 62.14 -85.23 -32.10
C ALA A 673 62.05 -86.76 -32.18
N ALA A 674 60.84 -87.33 -32.16
CA ALA A 674 60.61 -88.77 -32.31
C ALA A 674 61.18 -89.32 -33.64
N THR A 675 61.06 -88.56 -34.73
CA THR A 675 61.67 -88.89 -36.03
C THR A 675 63.21 -88.94 -35.94
N ARG A 676 63.84 -87.99 -35.23
CA ARG A 676 65.30 -88.00 -35.00
C ARG A 676 65.73 -89.10 -34.04
N GLU A 677 64.97 -89.37 -32.99
CA GLU A 677 65.25 -90.46 -32.06
C GLU A 677 65.21 -91.80 -32.78
N GLY A 678 64.19 -92.08 -33.60
CA GLY A 678 64.13 -93.26 -34.45
C GLY A 678 65.36 -93.40 -35.36
N GLN A 679 65.71 -92.33 -36.10
CA GLN A 679 66.91 -92.30 -36.95
C GLN A 679 68.21 -92.55 -36.15
N SER A 680 68.29 -92.08 -34.90
CA SER A 680 69.45 -92.31 -34.04
C SER A 680 69.48 -93.74 -33.45
N ALA A 681 68.31 -94.29 -33.12
CA ALA A 681 68.13 -95.63 -32.58
C ALA A 681 68.45 -96.70 -33.61
N ASP A 682 68.10 -96.48 -34.89
CA ASP A 682 68.50 -97.33 -36.02
C ASP A 682 69.99 -97.20 -36.35
N GLY A 683 70.59 -96.03 -36.09
CA GLY A 683 72.01 -95.78 -36.33
C GLY A 683 72.96 -96.67 -35.50
N VAL A 684 72.59 -96.98 -34.26
CA VAL A 684 73.40 -97.80 -33.33
C VAL A 684 73.56 -99.26 -33.81
N PRO A 685 72.50 -100.05 -34.12
CA PRO A 685 72.66 -101.40 -34.64
C PRO A 685 73.31 -101.42 -36.03
N LEU A 686 73.06 -100.43 -36.89
CA LEU A 686 73.75 -100.31 -38.19
C LEU A 686 75.26 -100.16 -38.00
N ALA A 687 75.71 -99.24 -37.13
CA ALA A 687 77.13 -99.07 -36.82
C ALA A 687 77.74 -100.31 -36.14
N ALA A 688 76.99 -100.99 -35.27
CA ALA A 688 77.43 -102.22 -34.62
C ALA A 688 77.64 -103.37 -35.63
N LEU A 689 76.73 -103.53 -36.60
CA LEU A 689 76.85 -104.50 -37.69
C LEU A 689 78.09 -104.23 -38.55
N SER A 690 78.33 -102.97 -38.93
CA SER A 690 79.54 -102.57 -39.64
C SER A 690 80.81 -102.91 -38.85
N GLY A 691 80.86 -102.56 -37.57
CA GLY A 691 82.01 -102.84 -36.70
C GLY A 691 82.27 -104.33 -36.44
N VAL A 692 81.26 -105.20 -36.55
CA VAL A 692 81.44 -106.66 -36.49
C VAL A 692 82.06 -107.19 -37.79
N LEU A 693 81.63 -106.71 -38.96
CA LEU A 693 82.20 -107.09 -40.25
C LEU A 693 83.69 -106.77 -40.35
N GLU A 694 84.09 -105.53 -40.02
CA GLU A 694 85.51 -105.11 -40.05
C GLU A 694 86.41 -105.97 -39.13
N ARG A 695 85.91 -106.32 -37.93
CA ARG A 695 86.65 -107.17 -36.97
C ARG A 695 86.86 -108.59 -37.49
N LEU A 696 85.88 -109.15 -38.20
CA LEU A 696 85.98 -110.46 -38.82
C LEU A 696 87.04 -110.47 -39.94
N GLU A 697 87.06 -109.43 -40.79
CA GLU A 697 88.12 -109.27 -41.79
C GLU A 697 89.51 -109.11 -41.16
N ALA A 698 89.65 -108.24 -40.17
CA ALA A 698 90.93 -108.01 -39.49
C ALA A 698 91.46 -109.29 -38.81
N ARG A 699 90.58 -110.09 -38.19
CA ARG A 699 90.95 -111.38 -37.59
C ARG A 699 91.39 -112.40 -38.65
N ARG A 700 90.68 -112.48 -39.79
CA ARG A 700 91.05 -113.34 -40.93
C ARG A 700 92.44 -113.00 -41.46
N ARG A 701 92.77 -111.72 -41.64
CA ARG A 701 94.08 -111.26 -42.12
C ARG A 701 95.22 -111.59 -41.13
N ARG A 702 94.97 -111.53 -39.81
CA ARG A 702 95.99 -111.86 -38.78
C ARG A 702 96.32 -113.35 -38.70
N LEU A 703 95.36 -114.26 -38.91
CA LEU A 703 95.58 -115.70 -38.76
C LEU A 703 96.60 -116.26 -39.77
N GLY A 704 96.52 -115.86 -41.05
CA GLY A 704 97.51 -116.27 -42.07
C GLY A 704 98.94 -115.76 -41.82
N GLY A 705 99.09 -114.69 -41.02
CA GLY A 705 100.40 -114.21 -40.56
C GLY A 705 101.02 -115.04 -39.43
N VAL A 706 100.22 -115.84 -38.71
CA VAL A 706 100.72 -116.77 -37.68
C VAL A 706 101.11 -118.11 -38.32
N GLU A 707 100.30 -118.59 -39.27
CA GLU A 707 100.52 -119.83 -40.02
C GLU A 707 101.87 -119.84 -40.76
N THR A 708 102.22 -118.72 -41.40
CA THR A 708 103.50 -118.52 -42.09
C THR A 708 104.70 -118.45 -41.13
N LEU A 709 104.54 -117.87 -39.93
CA LEU A 709 105.60 -117.83 -38.91
C LEU A 709 105.87 -119.22 -38.31
N LEU A 710 104.83 -120.03 -38.11
CA LEU A 710 104.92 -121.36 -37.50
C LEU A 710 105.72 -122.33 -38.38
N GLN A 711 105.51 -122.28 -39.70
CA GLN A 711 106.25 -123.11 -40.67
C GLN A 711 107.76 -122.81 -40.67
N GLN A 712 108.17 -121.54 -40.51
CA GLN A 712 109.59 -121.20 -40.39
C GLN A 712 110.22 -121.76 -39.12
N GLN A 713 109.54 -121.68 -37.96
CA GLN A 713 110.08 -122.24 -36.71
C GLN A 713 110.22 -123.77 -36.74
N MET A 714 109.31 -124.49 -37.41
CA MET A 714 109.43 -125.94 -37.57
C MET A 714 110.67 -126.35 -38.38
N LEU A 715 111.03 -125.60 -39.42
CA LEU A 715 112.20 -125.90 -40.27
C LEU A 715 113.52 -125.72 -39.51
N ASP A 716 113.67 -124.66 -38.71
CA ASP A 716 114.89 -124.44 -37.91
C ASP A 716 115.04 -125.43 -36.74
N PHE A 717 113.92 -125.90 -36.14
CA PHE A 717 113.96 -126.94 -35.12
C PHE A 717 114.56 -128.26 -35.65
N SER A 718 114.25 -128.64 -36.89
CA SER A 718 114.71 -129.90 -37.51
C SER A 718 116.23 -130.01 -37.68
N ARG A 719 116.97 -128.88 -37.58
CA ARG A 719 118.42 -128.82 -37.78
C ARG A 719 119.26 -128.81 -36.50
N ARG A 720 118.64 -128.76 -35.32
CA ARG A 720 119.34 -128.64 -34.02
C ARG A 720 119.09 -129.78 -33.04
N LEU A 721 118.25 -130.74 -33.40
CA LEU A 721 117.98 -131.97 -32.66
C LEU A 721 117.87 -133.14 -33.67
N GLY A 722 118.68 -134.19 -33.59
CA GLY A 722 119.86 -134.34 -32.75
C GLY A 722 120.60 -135.64 -33.02
N ASP A 723 121.91 -135.56 -33.28
CA ASP A 723 122.76 -136.74 -33.48
C ASP A 723 123.17 -137.36 -32.14
N LYS A 724 122.18 -137.92 -31.43
CA LYS A 724 122.35 -138.85 -30.31
C LYS A 724 121.03 -139.49 -29.88
N THR A 725 121.02 -140.83 -29.96
CA THR A 725 120.16 -141.77 -29.21
C THR A 725 118.64 -141.75 -29.44
N ILE A 726 118.06 -142.96 -29.38
CA ILE A 726 116.62 -143.25 -29.28
C ILE A 726 115.83 -142.94 -30.56
N ALA A 727 116.04 -143.83 -31.53
CA ALA A 727 115.02 -144.77 -31.98
C ALA A 727 113.75 -144.18 -32.63
N GLU A 728 113.86 -143.96 -33.94
CA GLU A 728 113.23 -144.88 -34.92
C GLU A 728 111.77 -145.27 -34.66
N GLN A 729 110.84 -144.34 -34.84
CA GLN A 729 109.45 -144.71 -35.14
C GLN A 729 108.66 -143.58 -35.80
N GLN A 730 107.76 -143.98 -36.71
CA GLN A 730 106.79 -143.14 -37.45
C GLN A 730 107.47 -142.18 -38.46
N SER A 731 107.00 -142.03 -39.70
CA SER A 731 105.65 -142.26 -40.24
C SER A 731 105.65 -142.99 -41.59
N GLY A 732 104.59 -143.76 -41.86
CA GLY A 732 104.25 -144.32 -43.18
C GLY A 732 102.76 -144.16 -43.47
N GLY A 733 102.39 -144.12 -44.75
CA GLY A 733 101.08 -143.61 -45.21
C GLY A 733 101.19 -142.12 -45.52
N ILE A 734 101.03 -141.60 -46.74
CA ILE A 734 100.42 -142.14 -47.98
C ILE A 734 98.94 -142.47 -47.79
N GLY A 735 98.08 -141.58 -48.28
CA GLY A 735 96.63 -141.56 -48.11
C GLY A 735 96.10 -140.15 -48.30
#